data_AF-A0A933JW47-F1
#
_entry.id   AF-A0A933JW47-F1
#
_cell.length_a   1.000
_cell.length_b   1.000
_cell.length_c   1.000
_cell.angle_alpha   90.00
_cell.angle_beta   90.00
_cell.angle_gamma   90.00
#
_symmetry.space_group_name_H-M   'P 1'
#
loop_
_entity.id
_entity.type
_entity.pdbx_description
1 polymer ?
#
loop_
_entity_poly.entity_id
_entity_poly.type
_entity_poly.pdbx_seq_one_letter_code
_entity_poly.pdbx_strand_id
1 'polypeptide(L)'
;MANIKVWPLLGLAVALGCPASEPEQDVFTTKVVPVLERRCADANNCHGVLKGTESQYSLDADRWLTYSTGPGGELADPAAALRSTKAKINSRDGAPLSSFLRKTLPVAQGGLHHFGGPVFPSRDVDELKTLEDFASSVTDGGEGLDVPDLSELEVRFRSDVLPILIEKGCATATCHGELNFGVSIFKGPIDVETKLISRADVRESYRNAKANITLWGEPLRSRLIAKMLPFEVGGIPHKGGNDAFFAASVEAGQDPRESDDVQAILGWIAAERAAVLGPAPAGATSIIAVGGPIPAADPFVLPPFTPGSDLYRIDAPFSGVAPVNLTAAAHSTPADIRDPAVSHDGLRVVFSMRTSADNAFNIYTIGVDGTGLRQLTQDTTPSASGRPVANLSPIFGPSGGAAAAERIYFVSMRGDLSDDARYQNSDLYAMDVDGANLERLTYTCQPEVRPTFLESGEFAGSIAYTIKRSSDGGYKGVFFRFPVDHNAQFHFQPEAHPHFGMSEPPQVFYALRELPDGRNLATLVDDGNLSRGGPLSLLERQFAVEIPDGEETSSTLPGFRHALTVLTSSAARTGTSAGGFWRDPSPMPDGSILVAHAEGPVDLTNPPASVVTRLMRVRVGADRASFRPVIESMELLAGGELAWTQPVAVYPRGAEDPPHPRAWTSDGGTGRLVHSGVKVIEAVLARMSPTGPRALRDDIQYVRPLVPVASLADLLGTPLTVTAVPPEETLDRHPHATNLSISGRMPLFAAIEIPPAPDGSLAADIPAKVPVRVTTLDAERMVVGAQQHQWYAVLPGERFPVGIPPESFSARCAGCHGAMDGRKESVLQPAVDVVTQASVTAGLYVDSDRRRPIDPLPAVTPEAFVLVDFRANVQPIVESKCLSCHSGATPAGGLTLTSEPTTHYTRAYESLLRPGAGSPGGYEYVDAAGGLARASYLVEKLRDRELEAPRALTQKCPPAGAEQLTAEEILTFTRWIEFGAAYVGKP
;
A
#
# COMPACT_ATOMS: atom_id res chain seq x y z
N MET A 1 -11.20 46.50 35.99
CA MET A 1 -11.04 47.70 36.85
C MET A 1 -9.56 47.91 37.10
N ALA A 2 -9.05 49.11 36.76
CA ALA A 2 -7.89 49.82 37.33
C ALA A 2 -6.50 49.14 37.20
N ASN A 3 -5.42 49.73 36.68
CA ASN A 3 -5.05 51.13 36.48
C ASN A 3 -3.86 51.22 35.50
N ILE A 4 -3.96 52.06 34.46
CA ILE A 4 -2.79 52.65 33.79
C ILE A 4 -2.80 54.15 34.10
N LYS A 5 -1.68 54.63 34.63
CA LYS A 5 -1.44 56.02 35.04
C LYS A 5 -1.30 56.93 33.82
N VAL A 6 -2.06 58.02 33.83
CA VAL A 6 -1.92 59.16 32.91
C VAL A 6 -1.05 60.23 33.59
N TRP A 7 0.01 60.69 32.92
CA TRP A 7 0.68 61.96 33.19
C TRP A 7 0.73 62.76 31.87
N PRO A 8 0.41 64.07 31.87
CA PRO A 8 0.31 64.87 30.66
C PRO A 8 1.67 65.47 30.30
N LEU A 9 2.04 65.40 29.02
CA LEU A 9 3.12 66.22 28.45
C LEU A 9 2.52 67.10 27.36
N LEU A 10 2.39 68.39 27.69
CA LEU A 10 2.38 69.47 26.72
C LEU A 10 3.70 69.41 25.95
N GLY A 11 3.65 69.07 24.66
CA GLY A 11 4.76 69.16 23.73
C GLY A 11 4.24 69.79 22.44
N LEU A 12 4.64 71.02 22.20
CA LEU A 12 4.34 71.84 21.04
C LEU A 12 4.63 71.05 19.73
N ALA A 13 3.59 70.67 18.99
CA ALA A 13 3.76 70.13 17.64
C ALA A 13 4.13 71.27 16.70
N VAL A 14 5.43 71.43 16.44
CA VAL A 14 5.89 72.05 15.20
C VAL A 14 5.53 71.07 14.09
N ALA A 15 4.44 71.36 13.38
CA ALA A 15 4.14 70.72 12.11
C ALA A 15 5.25 71.12 11.12
N LEU A 16 6.30 70.32 11.05
CA LEU A 16 7.11 70.22 9.84
C LEU A 16 6.16 69.67 8.78
N GLY A 17 5.68 70.56 7.90
CA GLY A 17 4.86 70.15 6.76
C GLY A 17 5.60 69.07 5.99
N CYS A 18 5.01 67.88 5.92
CA CYS A 18 5.34 66.93 4.86
C CYS A 18 5.10 67.67 3.53
N PRO A 19 6.08 67.75 2.61
CA PRO A 19 5.80 68.25 1.28
C PRO A 19 4.67 67.40 0.69
N ALA A 20 3.69 68.06 0.06
CA ALA A 20 2.68 67.34 -0.71
C ALA A 20 3.41 66.41 -1.69
N SER A 21 3.16 65.12 -1.60
CA SER A 21 3.71 64.14 -2.53
C SER A 21 3.33 64.56 -3.95
N GLU A 22 4.31 64.72 -4.84
CA GLU A 22 4.05 64.93 -6.27
C GLU A 22 3.06 63.85 -6.77
N PRO A 23 2.05 64.20 -7.59
CA PRO A 23 1.16 63.21 -8.18
C PRO A 23 1.94 62.10 -8.89
N GLU A 24 1.56 60.83 -8.71
CA GLU A 24 2.25 59.66 -9.29
C GLU A 24 2.50 59.80 -10.80
N GLN A 25 1.51 60.33 -11.53
CA GLN A 25 1.61 60.62 -12.96
C GLN A 25 2.71 61.64 -13.28
N ASP A 26 2.92 62.65 -12.44
CA ASP A 26 3.94 63.68 -12.64
C ASP A 26 5.33 63.10 -12.37
N VAL A 27 5.48 62.28 -11.32
CA VAL A 27 6.73 61.55 -11.03
C VAL A 27 7.07 60.58 -12.17
N PHE A 28 6.10 59.80 -12.64
CA PHE A 28 6.28 58.87 -13.75
C PHE A 28 6.71 59.61 -15.03
N THR A 29 6.00 60.69 -15.38
CA THR A 29 6.25 61.46 -16.61
C THR A 29 7.59 62.18 -16.56
N THR A 30 8.01 62.71 -15.41
CA THR A 30 9.24 63.50 -15.30
C THR A 30 10.50 62.67 -15.05
N LYS A 31 10.39 61.52 -14.36
CA LYS A 31 11.55 60.71 -13.93
C LYS A 31 11.65 59.35 -14.62
N VAL A 32 10.52 58.67 -14.86
CA VAL A 32 10.49 57.29 -15.37
C VAL A 32 10.43 57.24 -16.90
N VAL A 33 9.55 58.04 -17.52
CA VAL A 33 9.40 58.13 -18.99
C VAL A 33 10.74 58.34 -19.71
N PRO A 34 11.63 59.26 -19.27
CA PRO A 34 12.93 59.44 -19.92
C PRO A 34 13.82 58.18 -19.88
N VAL A 35 13.69 57.35 -18.84
CA VAL A 35 14.44 56.08 -18.74
C VAL A 35 13.83 55.04 -19.69
N LEU A 36 12.50 54.93 -19.74
CA LEU A 36 11.79 53.97 -20.60
C LEU A 36 12.04 54.25 -22.08
N GLU A 37 11.98 55.51 -22.51
CA GLU A 37 12.27 55.91 -23.88
C GLU A 37 13.69 55.46 -24.26
N ARG A 38 14.70 55.90 -23.50
CA ARG A 38 16.12 55.63 -23.81
C ARG A 38 16.51 54.15 -23.76
N ARG A 39 15.93 53.36 -22.85
CA ARG A 39 16.44 52.01 -22.50
C ARG A 39 15.51 50.87 -22.89
N CYS A 40 14.21 51.13 -23.03
CA CYS A 40 13.20 50.08 -23.23
C CYS A 40 12.45 50.21 -24.57
N ALA A 41 12.26 51.44 -25.09
CA ALA A 41 11.46 51.71 -26.27
C ALA A 41 12.27 52.00 -27.55
N ASP A 42 13.42 52.69 -27.45
CA ASP A 42 14.07 53.37 -28.60
C ASP A 42 14.92 52.48 -29.54
N ALA A 43 15.71 51.53 -29.03
CA ALA A 43 16.79 50.96 -29.87
C ALA A 43 16.40 49.78 -30.80
N ASN A 44 15.24 49.12 -30.61
CA ASN A 44 14.80 47.96 -31.41
C ASN A 44 13.27 47.69 -31.38
N ASN A 45 12.44 48.62 -30.86
CA ASN A 45 10.99 48.45 -30.67
C ASN A 45 10.55 47.19 -29.89
N CYS A 46 11.36 46.70 -28.94
CA CYS A 46 10.96 45.51 -28.16
C CYS A 46 9.68 45.74 -27.34
N HIS A 47 9.51 46.94 -26.77
CA HIS A 47 8.32 47.34 -26.02
C HIS A 47 7.56 48.51 -26.65
N GLY A 48 8.17 49.24 -27.60
CA GLY A 48 7.54 50.36 -28.29
C GLY A 48 6.69 49.91 -29.48
N VAL A 49 5.45 50.36 -29.55
CA VAL A 49 4.51 50.11 -30.65
C VAL A 49 4.09 51.45 -31.23
N LEU A 50 4.32 51.64 -32.54
CA LEU A 50 4.00 52.90 -33.21
C LEU A 50 2.52 53.24 -33.11
N LYS A 51 2.22 54.46 -32.65
CA LYS A 51 0.85 54.95 -32.46
C LYS A 51 0.02 54.84 -33.74
N GLY A 52 -1.13 54.17 -33.65
CA GLY A 52 -2.04 53.89 -34.76
C GLY A 52 -1.82 52.52 -35.43
N THR A 53 -0.80 51.76 -35.04
CA THR A 53 -0.52 50.42 -35.56
C THR A 53 -0.81 49.30 -34.57
N GLU A 54 -1.27 49.62 -33.35
CA GLU A 54 -1.42 48.69 -32.23
C GLU A 54 -2.32 47.49 -32.59
N SER A 55 -3.39 47.71 -33.35
CA SER A 55 -4.32 46.66 -33.80
C SER A 55 -3.70 45.60 -34.74
N GLN A 56 -2.52 45.87 -35.31
CA GLN A 56 -1.80 44.94 -36.19
C GLN A 56 -1.04 43.87 -35.40
N TYR A 57 -0.82 44.09 -34.10
CA TYR A 57 -0.13 43.17 -33.22
C TYR A 57 -1.13 42.65 -32.19
N SER A 58 -1.40 41.34 -32.18
CA SER A 58 -2.26 40.70 -31.17
C SER A 58 -1.52 40.61 -29.82
N LEU A 59 -1.26 41.76 -29.21
CA LEU A 59 -0.52 41.88 -27.96
C LEU A 59 -1.50 41.83 -26.79
N ASP A 60 -1.40 40.76 -26.02
CA ASP A 60 -2.04 40.64 -24.72
C ASP A 60 -1.35 41.61 -23.74
N ALA A 61 -2.01 42.73 -23.44
CA ALA A 61 -1.48 43.77 -22.54
C ALA A 61 -1.29 43.26 -21.10
N ASP A 62 -1.99 42.20 -20.70
CA ASP A 62 -1.80 41.55 -19.42
C ASP A 62 -0.57 40.65 -19.42
N ARG A 63 -0.05 40.27 -20.59
CA ARG A 63 1.14 39.42 -20.74
C ARG A 63 2.42 40.18 -21.14
N TRP A 64 2.30 41.24 -21.93
CA TRP A 64 3.43 41.97 -22.50
C TRP A 64 3.49 43.42 -21.98
N LEU A 65 4.69 43.87 -21.62
CA LEU A 65 4.93 45.30 -21.36
C LEU A 65 4.99 46.02 -22.71
N THR A 66 4.07 46.93 -22.97
CA THR A 66 3.96 47.62 -24.27
C THR A 66 3.64 49.10 -24.08
N TYR A 67 4.23 49.91 -24.95
CA TYR A 67 4.20 51.36 -24.88
C TYR A 67 3.85 51.94 -26.25
N SER A 68 2.83 52.80 -26.33
CA SER A 68 2.52 53.51 -27.58
C SER A 68 3.56 54.61 -27.80
N THR A 69 4.30 54.55 -28.92
CA THR A 69 5.41 55.46 -29.23
C THR A 69 5.17 56.25 -30.51
N GLY A 70 5.79 57.43 -30.59
CA GLY A 70 5.92 58.20 -31.82
C GLY A 70 7.06 57.71 -32.71
N PRO A 71 7.25 58.31 -33.90
CA PRO A 71 8.26 57.86 -34.87
C PRO A 71 9.72 57.93 -34.37
N GLY A 72 10.00 58.71 -33.32
CA GLY A 72 11.33 58.85 -32.71
C GLY A 72 11.50 58.09 -31.39
N GLY A 73 10.58 57.16 -31.07
CA GLY A 73 10.65 56.35 -29.84
C GLY A 73 10.07 57.03 -28.59
N GLU A 74 9.61 58.27 -28.69
CA GLU A 74 8.98 59.03 -27.61
C GLU A 74 7.62 58.45 -27.21
N LEU A 75 7.32 58.42 -25.91
CA LEU A 75 6.07 57.89 -25.37
C LEU A 75 4.88 58.81 -25.72
N ALA A 76 3.96 58.31 -26.55
CA ALA A 76 2.87 59.11 -27.11
C ALA A 76 1.61 59.18 -26.23
N ASP A 77 1.54 58.37 -25.17
CA ASP A 77 0.53 58.41 -24.10
C ASP A 77 1.15 58.00 -22.75
N PRO A 78 1.72 58.95 -21.98
CA PRO A 78 2.30 58.68 -20.67
C PRO A 78 1.32 58.10 -19.64
N ALA A 79 0.01 58.35 -19.77
CA ALA A 79 -0.99 57.83 -18.84
C ALA A 79 -1.31 56.36 -19.12
N ALA A 80 -1.36 55.96 -20.40
CA ALA A 80 -1.45 54.55 -20.78
C ALA A 80 -0.17 53.77 -20.43
N ALA A 81 1.00 54.38 -20.64
CA ALA A 81 2.28 53.80 -20.24
C ALA A 81 2.35 53.57 -18.74
N LEU A 82 1.91 54.54 -17.92
CA LEU A 82 1.81 54.37 -16.47
C LEU A 82 0.95 53.15 -16.10
N ARG A 83 -0.24 53.00 -16.70
CA ARG A 83 -1.12 51.83 -16.43
C ARG A 83 -0.44 50.50 -16.79
N SER A 84 0.22 50.43 -17.95
CA SER A 84 0.93 49.21 -18.38
C SER A 84 2.12 48.89 -17.47
N THR A 85 2.89 49.90 -17.03
CA THR A 85 3.97 49.73 -16.06
C THR A 85 3.45 49.26 -14.71
N LYS A 86 2.38 49.87 -14.17
CA LYS A 86 1.75 49.48 -12.90
C LYS A 86 1.27 48.03 -12.92
N ALA A 87 0.78 47.54 -14.05
CA ALA A 87 0.39 46.14 -14.20
C ALA A 87 1.56 45.14 -14.03
N LYS A 88 2.81 45.61 -14.09
CA LYS A 88 4.06 44.84 -13.90
C LYS A 88 4.80 45.19 -12.62
N ILE A 89 4.13 45.87 -11.69
CA ILE A 89 4.64 46.19 -10.36
C ILE A 89 3.94 45.30 -9.33
N ASN A 90 4.73 44.62 -8.50
CA ASN A 90 4.25 43.84 -7.38
C ASN A 90 4.29 44.69 -6.11
N SER A 91 3.22 45.46 -5.85
CA SER A 91 3.11 46.27 -4.62
C SER A 91 2.74 45.44 -3.39
N ARG A 92 2.34 44.17 -3.56
CA ARG A 92 1.78 43.33 -2.51
C ARG A 92 2.83 42.42 -1.83
N ASP A 93 3.85 41.97 -2.55
CA ASP A 93 5.01 41.23 -2.02
C ASP A 93 6.24 42.12 -1.84
N GLY A 94 6.27 43.28 -2.50
CA GLY A 94 7.35 44.25 -2.44
C GLY A 94 7.86 44.59 -3.84
N ALA A 95 8.04 45.89 -4.09
CA ALA A 95 8.42 46.40 -5.40
C ALA A 95 9.63 45.72 -6.05
N PRO A 96 10.71 45.32 -5.34
CA PRO A 96 11.84 44.60 -5.96
C PRO A 96 11.47 43.27 -6.64
N LEU A 97 10.33 42.65 -6.30
CA LEU A 97 9.85 41.42 -6.95
C LEU A 97 9.20 41.65 -8.32
N SER A 98 8.91 42.90 -8.66
CA SER A 98 8.24 43.30 -9.90
C SER A 98 8.98 42.79 -11.13
N SER A 99 8.27 42.15 -12.05
CA SER A 99 8.82 41.79 -13.36
C SER A 99 9.33 43.01 -14.12
N PHE A 100 8.73 44.19 -13.89
CA PHE A 100 9.19 45.48 -14.39
C PHE A 100 10.65 45.78 -14.06
N LEU A 101 11.09 45.47 -12.83
CA LEU A 101 12.47 45.69 -12.40
C LEU A 101 13.34 44.50 -12.76
N ARG A 102 12.90 43.28 -12.44
CA ARG A 102 13.75 42.09 -12.56
C ARG A 102 14.12 41.75 -14.01
N LYS A 103 13.25 42.01 -15.00
CA LYS A 103 13.60 41.80 -16.42
C LYS A 103 14.67 42.76 -16.95
N THR A 104 14.95 43.84 -16.23
CA THR A 104 16.00 44.80 -16.61
C THR A 104 17.38 44.40 -16.09
N LEU A 105 17.46 43.43 -15.18
CA LEU A 105 18.68 43.02 -14.48
C LEU A 105 19.26 41.69 -15.00
N PRO A 106 20.57 41.46 -14.83
CA PRO A 106 21.16 40.14 -15.06
C PRO A 106 20.59 39.10 -14.07
N VAL A 107 20.38 37.87 -14.53
CA VAL A 107 19.90 36.76 -13.67
C VAL A 107 20.78 36.56 -12.43
N ALA A 108 22.10 36.72 -12.58
CA ALA A 108 23.06 36.62 -11.47
C ALA A 108 22.90 37.69 -10.38
N GLN A 109 22.11 38.75 -10.61
CA GLN A 109 21.82 39.82 -9.66
C GLN A 109 20.33 39.86 -9.25
N GLY A 110 19.63 38.73 -9.39
CA GLY A 110 18.21 38.59 -9.07
C GLY A 110 17.26 38.96 -10.22
N GLY A 111 17.80 39.17 -11.42
CA GLY A 111 17.02 39.45 -12.63
C GLY A 111 16.28 38.24 -13.18
N LEU A 112 15.38 38.48 -14.13
CA LEU A 112 14.63 37.45 -14.86
C LEU A 112 15.14 37.35 -16.31
N HIS A 113 14.93 36.19 -16.93
CA HIS A 113 15.18 36.04 -18.36
C HIS A 113 14.37 37.06 -19.17
N HIS A 114 15.08 37.82 -19.99
CA HIS A 114 14.52 38.86 -20.85
C HIS A 114 15.06 38.69 -22.26
N PHE A 115 14.18 38.74 -23.27
CA PHE A 115 14.54 38.46 -24.67
C PHE A 115 15.60 39.43 -25.21
N GLY A 116 15.54 40.70 -24.80
CA GLY A 116 16.53 41.71 -25.14
C GLY A 116 17.83 41.64 -24.32
N GLY A 117 17.98 40.66 -23.43
CA GLY A 117 19.05 40.63 -22.44
C GLY A 117 18.84 41.64 -21.29
N PRO A 118 19.79 41.72 -20.34
CA PRO A 118 19.72 42.70 -19.26
C PRO A 118 19.87 44.13 -19.81
N VAL A 119 18.95 45.01 -19.41
CA VAL A 119 18.94 46.43 -19.81
C VAL A 119 20.01 47.22 -19.05
N PHE A 120 20.22 46.86 -17.78
CA PHE A 120 21.24 47.45 -16.91
C PHE A 120 22.32 46.42 -16.57
N PRO A 121 23.60 46.84 -16.53
CA PRO A 121 24.72 45.94 -16.21
C PRO A 121 24.75 45.53 -14.73
N SER A 122 24.20 46.35 -13.84
CA SER A 122 24.10 46.06 -12.41
C SER A 122 22.98 46.86 -11.72
N ARG A 123 22.77 46.59 -10.44
CA ARG A 123 21.84 47.32 -9.59
C ARG A 123 22.25 48.75 -9.23
N ASP A 124 23.55 49.05 -9.29
CA ASP A 124 24.11 50.34 -8.84
C ASP A 124 23.94 51.51 -9.82
N VAL A 125 23.06 51.36 -10.81
CA VAL A 125 22.83 52.35 -11.86
C VAL A 125 21.73 53.32 -11.45
N ASP A 126 21.99 54.63 -11.53
CA ASP A 126 21.04 55.66 -11.08
C ASP A 126 19.69 55.61 -11.82
N GLU A 127 19.70 55.24 -13.11
CA GLU A 127 18.47 55.03 -13.85
C GLU A 127 17.64 53.86 -13.31
N LEU A 128 18.26 52.77 -12.84
CA LEU A 128 17.53 51.67 -12.21
C LEU A 128 16.98 52.08 -10.84
N LYS A 129 17.78 52.78 -10.02
CA LYS A 129 17.30 53.32 -8.73
C LYS A 129 16.07 54.21 -8.92
N THR A 130 16.04 54.98 -9.99
CA THR A 130 14.86 55.78 -10.38
C THR A 130 13.63 54.91 -10.65
N LEU A 131 13.79 53.76 -11.30
CA LEU A 131 12.70 52.79 -11.52
C LEU A 131 12.29 52.10 -10.20
N GLU A 132 13.24 51.74 -9.35
CA GLU A 132 13.00 51.11 -8.04
C GLU A 132 12.26 52.04 -7.08
N ASP A 133 12.67 53.31 -6.99
CA ASP A 133 12.02 54.35 -6.18
C ASP A 133 10.57 54.56 -6.65
N PHE A 134 10.36 54.64 -7.96
CA PHE A 134 9.02 54.75 -8.53
C PHE A 134 8.18 53.52 -8.19
N ALA A 135 8.69 52.31 -8.47
CA ALA A 135 7.95 51.07 -8.21
C ALA A 135 7.62 50.90 -6.72
N SER A 136 8.50 51.35 -5.83
CA SER A 136 8.28 51.33 -4.37
C SER A 136 7.23 52.34 -3.89
N SER A 137 6.99 53.41 -4.67
CA SER A 137 5.95 54.40 -4.38
C SER A 137 4.54 53.97 -4.84
N VAL A 138 4.45 53.00 -5.76
CA VAL A 138 3.18 52.48 -6.28
C VAL A 138 2.53 51.55 -5.26
N THR A 139 1.29 51.85 -4.87
CA THR A 139 0.54 51.06 -3.87
C THR A 139 -0.47 50.09 -4.49
N ASP A 140 -0.92 50.37 -5.72
CA ASP A 140 -1.92 49.64 -6.51
C ASP A 140 -1.31 48.97 -7.76
N GLY A 141 -0.16 48.32 -7.58
CA GLY A 141 0.47 47.51 -8.61
C GLY A 141 -0.38 46.27 -8.96
N GLY A 142 -0.35 45.86 -10.23
CA GLY A 142 -1.19 44.78 -10.76
C GLY A 142 -0.59 43.37 -10.69
N GLU A 143 0.71 43.24 -10.41
CA GLU A 143 1.42 41.95 -10.43
C GLU A 143 1.25 41.20 -9.10
N GLY A 144 0.93 39.91 -9.17
CA GLY A 144 0.78 39.03 -7.99
C GLY A 144 -0.54 39.21 -7.22
N LEU A 145 -1.50 39.97 -7.76
CA LEU A 145 -2.84 40.13 -7.18
C LEU A 145 -3.66 38.83 -7.23
N ASP A 146 -3.39 37.98 -8.22
CA ASP A 146 -4.00 36.66 -8.41
C ASP A 146 -3.50 35.60 -7.42
N VAL A 147 -2.40 35.85 -6.70
CA VAL A 147 -1.82 34.92 -5.74
C VAL A 147 -2.47 35.12 -4.35
N PRO A 148 -3.17 34.13 -3.77
CA PRO A 148 -3.77 34.28 -2.44
C PRO A 148 -2.73 34.49 -1.33
N ASP A 149 -3.16 35.06 -0.20
CA ASP A 149 -2.32 35.17 1.02
C ASP A 149 -1.83 33.79 1.47
N LEU A 150 -0.71 33.78 2.20
CA LEU A 150 -0.16 32.55 2.75
C LEU A 150 -1.03 32.03 3.89
N SER A 151 -1.22 30.72 3.95
CA SER A 151 -1.81 30.06 5.13
C SER A 151 -0.88 30.17 6.34
N GLU A 152 -1.40 29.92 7.54
CA GLU A 152 -0.59 29.92 8.77
C GLU A 152 0.59 28.94 8.68
N LEU A 153 0.39 27.76 8.06
CA LEU A 153 1.45 26.77 7.84
C LEU A 153 2.48 27.25 6.81
N GLU A 154 2.06 27.92 5.75
CA GLU A 154 2.96 28.52 4.76
C GLU A 154 3.79 29.67 5.36
N VAL A 155 3.18 30.47 6.24
CA VAL A 155 3.88 31.52 7.00
C VAL A 155 4.92 30.90 7.92
N ARG A 156 4.57 29.83 8.64
CA ARG A 156 5.51 29.12 9.52
C ARG A 156 6.65 28.47 8.74
N PHE A 157 6.37 27.84 7.60
CA PHE A 157 7.42 27.32 6.72
C PHE A 157 8.37 28.42 6.25
N ARG A 158 7.83 29.59 5.85
CA ARG A 158 8.62 30.75 5.43
C ARG A 158 9.56 31.24 6.53
N SER A 159 9.12 31.24 7.80
CA SER A 159 9.92 31.72 8.93
C SER A 159 10.92 30.69 9.45
N ASP A 160 10.48 29.43 9.56
CA ASP A 160 11.19 28.42 10.36
C ASP A 160 12.04 27.48 9.49
N VAL A 161 11.62 27.19 8.25
CA VAL A 161 12.22 26.12 7.44
C VAL A 161 12.93 26.65 6.20
N LEU A 162 12.30 27.56 5.45
CA LEU A 162 12.88 28.09 4.22
C LEU A 162 14.26 28.76 4.43
N PRO A 163 14.51 29.52 5.52
CA PRO A 163 15.84 30.08 5.78
C PRO A 163 16.92 29.00 5.95
N ILE A 164 16.60 27.87 6.61
CA ILE A 164 17.50 26.73 6.78
C ILE A 164 17.87 26.16 5.40
N LEU A 165 16.88 25.93 4.53
CA LEU A 165 17.12 25.40 3.18
C LEU A 165 18.00 26.33 2.33
N ILE A 166 17.92 27.64 2.55
CA ILE A 166 18.76 28.63 1.87
C ILE A 166 20.18 28.61 2.46
N GLU A 167 20.31 28.71 3.78
CA GLU A 167 21.60 28.75 4.49
C GLU A 167 22.43 27.50 4.25
N LYS A 168 21.79 26.33 4.26
CA LYS A 168 22.43 25.04 4.00
C LYS A 168 22.71 24.78 2.52
N GLY A 169 22.44 25.75 1.64
CA GLY A 169 22.76 25.67 0.23
C GLY A 169 21.84 24.76 -0.59
N CYS A 170 20.70 24.31 -0.05
CA CYS A 170 19.72 23.52 -0.81
C CYS A 170 19.17 24.36 -1.96
N ALA A 171 18.79 25.61 -1.72
CA ALA A 171 18.23 26.52 -2.73
C ALA A 171 19.26 27.07 -3.75
N THR A 172 20.50 26.55 -3.78
CA THR A 172 21.52 26.99 -4.74
C THR A 172 21.24 26.46 -6.14
N ALA A 173 21.57 27.26 -7.16
CA ALA A 173 21.30 26.98 -8.57
C ALA A 173 21.79 25.60 -9.06
N THR A 174 22.85 25.05 -8.47
CA THR A 174 23.47 23.77 -8.84
C THR A 174 22.88 22.53 -8.13
N CYS A 175 22.06 22.74 -7.08
CA CYS A 175 21.48 21.70 -6.25
C CYS A 175 19.95 21.64 -6.39
N HIS A 176 19.20 22.48 -5.65
CA HIS A 176 17.74 22.56 -5.71
C HIS A 176 17.24 23.99 -6.04
N GLY A 177 18.07 24.85 -6.65
CA GLY A 177 17.67 26.20 -7.07
C GLY A 177 17.09 26.28 -8.49
N GLU A 178 16.84 27.50 -8.97
CA GLU A 178 16.06 27.77 -10.19
C GLU A 178 16.65 27.23 -11.50
N LEU A 179 17.95 26.94 -11.54
CA LEU A 179 18.64 26.42 -12.74
C LEU A 179 18.75 24.89 -12.76
N ASN A 180 18.22 24.20 -11.75
CA ASN A 180 18.27 22.75 -11.69
C ASN A 180 17.07 22.11 -12.41
N PHE A 181 17.34 21.12 -13.26
CA PHE A 181 16.33 20.37 -14.03
C PHE A 181 15.66 19.23 -13.23
N GLY A 182 15.80 19.21 -11.89
CA GLY A 182 15.32 18.13 -11.01
C GLY A 182 13.93 18.36 -10.39
N VAL A 183 13.41 17.31 -9.74
CA VAL A 183 12.03 17.20 -9.20
C VAL A 183 11.75 17.98 -7.88
N SER A 184 12.70 18.76 -7.35
CA SER A 184 12.46 19.61 -6.16
C SER A 184 13.22 20.91 -6.28
N ILE A 185 12.48 22.02 -6.39
CA ILE A 185 13.02 23.37 -6.55
C ILE A 185 12.64 24.21 -5.32
N PHE A 186 13.63 24.78 -4.65
CA PHE A 186 13.47 25.75 -3.57
C PHE A 186 13.88 27.12 -4.08
N LYS A 187 13.00 28.10 -3.85
CA LYS A 187 13.17 29.48 -4.31
C LYS A 187 13.83 30.29 -3.20
N GLY A 188 15.04 30.78 -3.51
CA GLY A 188 15.77 31.68 -2.63
C GLY A 188 15.32 33.13 -2.76
N PRO A 189 15.85 34.03 -1.92
CA PRO A 189 15.60 35.46 -2.05
C PRO A 189 16.16 36.00 -3.36
N ILE A 190 15.56 37.10 -3.86
CA ILE A 190 16.02 37.79 -5.07
C ILE A 190 17.50 38.15 -4.98
N ASP A 191 17.94 38.59 -3.80
CA ASP A 191 19.31 38.91 -3.48
C ASP A 191 19.56 38.85 -1.96
N VAL A 192 20.83 38.92 -1.58
CA VAL A 192 21.29 38.80 -0.19
C VAL A 192 20.92 39.99 0.70
N GLU A 193 20.64 41.16 0.13
CA GLU A 193 20.34 42.40 0.85
C GLU A 193 18.86 42.51 1.17
N THR A 194 18.00 42.32 0.17
CA THR A 194 16.54 42.45 0.31
C THR A 194 15.94 41.26 1.03
N LYS A 195 16.53 40.06 0.88
CA LYS A 195 16.00 38.79 1.39
C LYS A 195 14.52 38.55 1.05
N LEU A 196 14.02 39.22 0.01
CA LEU A 196 12.61 39.16 -0.39
C LEU A 196 12.34 37.90 -1.21
N ILE A 197 11.25 37.21 -0.88
CA ILE A 197 10.75 36.03 -1.58
C ILE A 197 9.25 36.25 -1.79
N SER A 198 8.75 36.04 -3.01
CA SER A 198 7.32 36.22 -3.30
C SER A 198 6.46 35.16 -2.61
N ARG A 199 5.18 35.45 -2.38
CA ARG A 199 4.22 34.43 -1.88
C ARG A 199 4.15 33.19 -2.79
N ALA A 200 4.21 33.39 -4.11
CA ALA A 200 4.19 32.29 -5.07
C ALA A 200 5.41 31.37 -4.90
N ASP A 201 6.59 31.96 -4.75
CA ASP A 201 7.86 31.25 -4.54
C ASP A 201 7.91 30.51 -3.20
N VAL A 202 7.38 31.14 -2.13
CA VAL A 202 7.20 30.48 -0.82
C VAL A 202 6.28 29.27 -0.95
N ARG A 203 5.12 29.43 -1.60
CA ARG A 203 4.13 28.36 -1.77
C ARG A 203 4.66 27.21 -2.63
N GLU A 204 5.46 27.50 -3.65
CA GLU A 204 6.14 26.48 -4.44
C GLU A 204 7.18 25.71 -3.60
N SER A 205 8.03 26.43 -2.87
CA SER A 205 9.03 25.83 -1.98
C SER A 205 8.38 25.01 -0.87
N TYR A 206 7.27 25.50 -0.31
CA TYR A 206 6.46 24.82 0.69
C TYR A 206 5.90 23.49 0.14
N ARG A 207 5.27 23.51 -1.04
CA ARG A 207 4.77 22.28 -1.68
C ARG A 207 5.88 21.26 -1.92
N ASN A 208 7.05 21.72 -2.40
CA ASN A 208 8.20 20.87 -2.66
C ASN A 208 8.81 20.30 -1.35
N ALA A 209 8.89 21.10 -0.29
CA ALA A 209 9.38 20.65 1.01
C ALA A 209 8.40 19.65 1.64
N LYS A 210 7.09 19.93 1.56
CA LYS A 210 6.03 19.10 2.12
C LYS A 210 6.00 17.70 1.48
N ALA A 211 6.31 17.62 0.19
CA ALA A 211 6.44 16.34 -0.52
C ALA A 211 7.63 15.47 -0.04
N ASN A 212 8.55 16.03 0.75
CA ASN A 212 9.76 15.36 1.25
C ASN A 212 9.72 15.12 2.78
N ILE A 213 8.60 15.40 3.44
CA ILE A 213 8.40 15.09 4.87
C ILE A 213 7.40 13.96 5.04
N THR A 214 7.51 13.25 6.17
CA THR A 214 6.54 12.23 6.54
C THR A 214 5.54 12.74 7.57
N LEU A 215 4.26 12.61 7.25
CA LEU A 215 3.16 12.89 8.19
C LEU A 215 2.76 11.65 8.99
N TRP A 216 3.21 10.45 8.58
CA TRP A 216 2.85 9.18 9.20
C TRP A 216 4.11 8.34 9.41
N GLY A 217 4.41 7.99 10.65
CA GLY A 217 5.61 7.29 11.09
C GLY A 217 6.59 8.20 11.80
N GLU A 218 7.86 7.82 11.85
CA GLU A 218 8.92 8.56 12.52
C GLU A 218 9.31 9.86 11.76
N PRO A 219 9.05 11.08 12.28
CA PRO A 219 9.35 12.34 11.60
C PRO A 219 10.81 12.51 11.16
N LEU A 220 11.78 12.05 11.96
CA LEU A 220 13.21 12.19 11.65
C LEU A 220 13.63 11.40 10.40
N ARG A 221 12.82 10.43 9.98
CA ARG A 221 13.00 9.68 8.73
C ARG A 221 12.48 10.42 7.49
N SER A 222 11.91 11.61 7.66
CA SER A 222 11.59 12.51 6.54
C SER A 222 12.79 12.70 5.64
N ARG A 223 12.61 12.54 4.33
CA ARG A 223 13.67 12.71 3.33
C ARG A 223 14.34 14.09 3.40
N LEU A 224 13.57 15.13 3.71
CA LEU A 224 14.07 16.49 3.92
C LEU A 224 15.13 16.56 5.04
N ILE A 225 14.93 15.79 6.12
CA ILE A 225 15.84 15.71 7.27
C ILE A 225 16.97 14.71 7.00
N ALA A 226 16.63 13.48 6.60
CA ALA A 226 17.58 12.39 6.46
C ALA A 226 18.68 12.66 5.41
N LYS A 227 18.42 13.48 4.38
CA LYS A 227 19.45 13.91 3.41
C LYS A 227 20.49 14.88 3.97
N MET A 228 20.19 15.53 5.10
CA MET A 228 21.11 16.45 5.76
C MET A 228 21.92 15.76 6.87
N LEU A 229 21.43 14.64 7.41
CA LEU A 229 22.07 13.93 8.51
C LEU A 229 23.27 13.09 8.03
N PRO A 230 24.36 12.98 8.81
CA PRO A 230 25.42 11.99 8.58
C PRO A 230 24.89 10.54 8.60
N PHE A 231 25.55 9.62 7.91
CA PHE A 231 25.12 8.22 7.79
C PHE A 231 25.08 7.49 9.15
N GLU A 232 26.01 7.82 10.04
CA GLU A 232 26.18 7.24 11.37
C GLU A 232 24.98 7.51 12.28
N VAL A 233 24.25 8.60 12.03
CA VAL A 233 23.08 9.02 12.82
C VAL A 233 21.76 8.86 12.06
N GLY A 234 21.75 8.09 10.97
CA GLY A 234 20.53 7.74 10.23
C GLY A 234 20.32 8.49 8.92
N GLY A 235 21.35 9.17 8.40
CA GLY A 235 21.31 9.83 7.10
C GLY A 235 21.16 8.89 5.90
N ILE A 236 20.66 9.43 4.78
CA ILE A 236 20.56 8.74 3.49
C ILE A 236 21.40 9.45 2.42
N PRO A 237 21.84 8.75 1.35
CA PRO A 237 22.74 9.33 0.37
C PRO A 237 22.18 10.58 -0.29
N HIS A 238 23.01 11.63 -0.33
CA HIS A 238 22.67 12.91 -0.94
C HIS A 238 23.76 13.37 -1.92
N LYS A 239 23.36 13.95 -3.06
CA LYS A 239 24.28 14.44 -4.11
C LYS A 239 25.27 15.47 -3.56
N GLY A 240 24.83 16.31 -2.63
CA GLY A 240 25.68 17.32 -1.99
C GLY A 240 26.60 16.79 -0.89
N GLY A 241 26.61 15.48 -0.63
CA GLY A 241 27.18 14.89 0.57
C GLY A 241 26.28 15.10 1.80
N ASN A 242 26.65 14.49 2.93
CA ASN A 242 25.88 14.54 4.17
C ASN A 242 26.64 15.27 5.30
N ASP A 243 27.98 15.30 5.25
CA ASP A 243 28.81 15.82 6.34
C ASP A 243 28.85 17.35 6.43
N ALA A 244 28.47 18.04 5.36
CA ALA A 244 28.59 19.50 5.28
C ALA A 244 27.47 20.26 6.03
N PHE A 245 26.31 19.63 6.26
CA PHE A 245 25.12 20.32 6.77
C PHE A 245 25.21 20.64 8.27
N PHE A 246 25.89 19.78 9.02
CA PHE A 246 26.01 19.86 10.48
C PHE A 246 27.45 19.76 10.97
N ALA A 247 28.42 20.15 10.14
CA ALA A 247 29.85 20.07 10.46
C ALA A 247 30.17 20.70 11.83
N ALA A 248 29.59 21.87 12.14
CA ALA A 248 29.78 22.53 13.43
C ALA A 248 29.21 21.73 14.62
N SER A 249 28.04 21.10 14.46
CA SER A 249 27.46 20.24 15.50
C SER A 249 28.31 19.00 15.73
N VAL A 250 28.77 18.35 14.64
CA VAL A 250 29.66 17.17 14.71
C VAL A 250 30.99 17.52 15.36
N GLU A 251 31.62 18.64 14.98
CA GLU A 251 32.86 19.14 15.59
C GLU A 251 32.71 19.48 17.08
N ALA A 252 31.53 19.97 17.47
CA ALA A 252 31.20 20.24 18.87
C ALA A 252 30.81 18.99 19.68
N GLY A 253 30.80 17.80 19.07
CA GLY A 253 30.31 16.56 19.69
C GLY A 253 28.81 16.58 20.01
N GLN A 254 28.07 17.49 19.39
CA GLN A 254 26.62 17.58 19.49
C GLN A 254 25.98 16.63 18.48
N ASP A 255 24.85 16.07 18.87
CA ASP A 255 24.05 15.24 17.99
C ASP A 255 23.38 16.12 16.92
N PRO A 256 23.67 15.91 15.60
CA PRO A 256 23.04 16.69 14.54
C PRO A 256 21.51 16.66 14.56
N ARG A 257 20.92 15.60 15.12
CA ARG A 257 19.47 15.40 15.25
C ARG A 257 18.83 16.38 16.24
N GLU A 258 19.61 16.85 17.22
CA GLU A 258 19.18 17.79 18.25
C GLU A 258 19.53 19.24 17.90
N SER A 259 20.04 19.49 16.69
CA SER A 259 20.32 20.85 16.22
C SER A 259 19.04 21.66 16.10
N ASP A 260 19.13 22.97 16.35
CA ASP A 260 18.01 23.91 16.23
C ASP A 260 17.35 23.83 14.84
N ASP A 261 18.15 23.61 13.80
CA ASP A 261 17.68 23.43 12.42
C ASP A 261 16.75 22.22 12.27
N VAL A 262 17.15 21.05 12.80
CA VAL A 262 16.33 19.84 12.75
C VAL A 262 15.08 20.00 13.60
N GLN A 263 15.19 20.60 14.79
CA GLN A 263 14.05 20.84 15.67
C GLN A 263 13.04 21.83 15.06
N ALA A 264 13.49 22.83 14.32
CA ALA A 264 12.60 23.74 13.57
C ALA A 264 11.81 22.99 12.49
N ILE A 265 12.47 22.12 11.71
CA ILE A 265 11.80 21.29 10.69
C ILE A 265 10.82 20.31 11.37
N LEU A 266 11.21 19.66 12.46
CA LEU A 266 10.32 18.77 13.22
C LEU A 266 9.11 19.51 13.79
N GLY A 267 9.30 20.74 14.29
CA GLY A 267 8.22 21.60 14.77
C GLY A 267 7.24 21.98 13.67
N TRP A 268 7.73 22.23 12.45
CA TRP A 268 6.89 22.43 11.28
C TRP A 268 6.14 21.14 10.89
N ILE A 269 6.81 19.99 10.83
CA ILE A 269 6.18 18.68 10.56
C ILE A 269 5.08 18.39 11.58
N ALA A 270 5.31 18.66 12.87
CA ALA A 270 4.31 18.46 13.92
C ALA A 270 3.07 19.34 13.69
N ALA A 271 3.25 20.58 13.22
CA ALA A 271 2.14 21.46 12.86
C ALA A 271 1.37 20.96 11.63
N GLU A 272 2.08 20.47 10.61
CA GLU A 272 1.47 19.82 9.44
C GLU A 272 0.65 18.60 9.85
N ARG A 273 1.19 17.75 10.74
CA ARG A 273 0.47 16.59 11.27
C ARG A 273 -0.77 16.99 12.05
N ALA A 274 -0.68 17.96 12.94
CA ALA A 274 -1.82 18.46 13.70
C ALA A 274 -2.92 19.02 12.78
N ALA A 275 -2.54 19.70 11.69
CA ALA A 275 -3.50 20.22 10.71
C ALA A 275 -4.21 19.11 9.91
N VAL A 276 -3.56 17.97 9.67
CA VAL A 276 -4.15 16.82 8.95
C VAL A 276 -4.97 15.94 9.88
N LEU A 277 -4.47 15.63 11.07
CA LEU A 277 -5.10 14.71 12.02
C LEU A 277 -6.24 15.37 12.82
N GLY A 278 -6.27 16.70 12.85
CA GLY A 278 -7.21 17.44 13.68
C GLY A 278 -6.85 17.37 15.17
N PRO A 279 -7.80 17.67 16.07
CA PRO A 279 -7.53 17.64 17.51
C PRO A 279 -7.15 16.23 17.97
N ALA A 280 -6.23 16.15 18.94
CA ALA A 280 -5.85 14.88 19.53
C ALA A 280 -7.10 14.14 20.04
N PRO A 281 -7.23 12.82 19.79
CA PRO A 281 -8.37 12.05 20.25
C PRO A 281 -8.51 12.14 21.77
N ALA A 282 -9.74 12.08 22.25
CA ALA A 282 -10.00 12.01 23.67
C ALA A 282 -9.28 10.81 24.28
N GLY A 283 -8.81 10.94 25.52
CA GLY A 283 -8.21 9.82 26.24
C GLY A 283 -9.18 8.65 26.36
N ALA A 284 -8.63 7.43 26.38
CA ALA A 284 -9.43 6.23 26.61
C ALA A 284 -10.17 6.31 27.95
N THR A 285 -11.46 5.96 27.94
CA THR A 285 -12.33 5.98 29.12
C THR A 285 -12.36 4.63 29.83
N SER A 286 -12.25 3.55 29.06
CA SER A 286 -12.20 2.18 29.54
C SER A 286 -11.43 1.29 28.55
N ILE A 287 -11.11 0.06 28.97
CA ILE A 287 -10.55 -1.01 28.15
C ILE A 287 -11.53 -2.17 28.16
N ILE A 288 -11.84 -2.72 27.00
CA ILE A 288 -12.53 -4.00 26.87
C ILE A 288 -11.50 -5.10 26.63
N ALA A 289 -11.61 -6.22 27.33
CA ALA A 289 -10.75 -7.39 27.11
C ALA A 289 -11.54 -8.69 27.27
N VAL A 290 -11.05 -9.76 26.66
CA VAL A 290 -11.58 -11.11 26.85
C VAL A 290 -10.83 -11.76 28.01
N GLY A 291 -11.58 -12.24 29.00
CA GLY A 291 -11.04 -13.00 30.12
C GLY A 291 -11.57 -14.43 30.07
N GLY A 292 -10.69 -15.42 30.01
CA GLY A 292 -11.10 -16.84 29.91
C GLY A 292 -9.99 -17.77 29.41
N PRO A 293 -10.31 -19.05 29.17
CA PRO A 293 -9.36 -20.02 28.63
C PRO A 293 -8.93 -19.68 27.19
N ILE A 294 -7.67 -19.97 26.86
CA ILE A 294 -7.11 -19.75 25.51
C ILE A 294 -7.07 -21.10 24.77
N PRO A 295 -7.76 -21.24 23.62
CA PRO A 295 -7.69 -22.46 22.82
C PRO A 295 -6.33 -22.59 22.12
N ALA A 296 -5.77 -23.80 22.12
CA ALA A 296 -4.66 -24.16 21.24
C ALA A 296 -5.20 -24.36 19.81
N ALA A 297 -4.86 -23.47 18.88
CA ALA A 297 -5.33 -23.54 17.50
C ALA A 297 -4.44 -22.76 16.54
N ASP A 298 -4.19 -23.33 15.37
CA ASP A 298 -3.54 -22.65 14.23
C ASP A 298 -4.26 -21.31 13.94
N PRO A 299 -3.53 -20.23 13.61
CA PRO A 299 -4.09 -18.90 13.35
C PRO A 299 -5.19 -18.84 12.28
N PHE A 300 -5.22 -19.79 11.35
CA PHE A 300 -6.13 -19.86 10.20
C PHE A 300 -7.16 -20.98 10.30
N VAL A 301 -7.20 -21.72 11.41
CA VAL A 301 -8.17 -22.80 11.64
C VAL A 301 -9.22 -22.36 12.67
N LEU A 302 -10.46 -22.82 12.49
CA LEU A 302 -11.51 -22.65 13.50
C LEU A 302 -11.09 -23.33 14.81
N PRO A 303 -10.93 -22.58 15.91
CA PRO A 303 -10.56 -23.18 17.18
C PRO A 303 -11.67 -24.10 17.73
N PRO A 304 -11.29 -25.15 18.50
CA PRO A 304 -12.25 -26.00 19.19
C PRO A 304 -13.09 -25.18 20.17
N PHE A 305 -14.27 -25.69 20.52
CA PHE A 305 -15.14 -25.06 21.53
C PHE A 305 -14.46 -25.09 22.90
N THR A 306 -14.08 -23.92 23.39
CA THR A 306 -13.40 -23.74 24.68
C THR A 306 -14.22 -22.77 25.53
N PRO A 307 -15.26 -23.26 26.23
CA PRO A 307 -16.16 -22.41 26.99
C PRO A 307 -15.53 -21.85 28.26
N GLY A 308 -16.07 -20.73 28.74
CA GLY A 308 -15.67 -20.08 29.98
C GLY A 308 -15.00 -18.72 29.78
N SER A 309 -15.19 -18.07 28.62
CA SER A 309 -14.71 -16.71 28.38
C SER A 309 -15.83 -15.68 28.40
N ASP A 310 -15.48 -14.47 28.82
CA ASP A 310 -16.37 -13.31 28.95
C ASP A 310 -15.68 -12.02 28.51
N LEU A 311 -16.48 -11.00 28.18
CA LEU A 311 -15.99 -9.63 28.02
C LEU A 311 -15.93 -8.91 29.37
N TYR A 312 -14.83 -8.24 29.61
CA TYR A 312 -14.63 -7.41 30.79
C TYR A 312 -14.30 -5.99 30.41
N ARG A 313 -14.81 -5.04 31.21
CA ARG A 313 -14.47 -3.62 31.15
C ARG A 313 -13.56 -3.24 32.30
N ILE A 314 -12.52 -2.47 32.02
CA ILE A 314 -11.61 -1.87 33.01
C ILE A 314 -11.64 -0.36 32.81
N ASP A 315 -12.17 0.38 33.78
CA ASP A 315 -12.35 1.84 33.68
C ASP A 315 -11.03 2.59 33.98
N ALA A 316 -10.87 3.79 33.40
CA ALA A 316 -9.73 4.66 33.70
C ALA A 316 -9.64 4.97 35.22
N PRO A 317 -8.43 4.99 35.83
CA PRO A 317 -7.10 5.03 35.22
C PRO A 317 -6.50 3.65 34.85
N PHE A 318 -7.33 2.61 34.77
CA PHE A 318 -7.01 1.22 34.39
C PHE A 318 -6.17 0.45 35.41
N SER A 319 -5.01 0.98 35.77
CA SER A 319 -4.07 0.34 36.69
C SER A 319 -4.68 0.19 38.08
N GLY A 320 -4.71 -1.04 38.59
CA GLY A 320 -5.32 -1.35 39.90
C GLY A 320 -6.85 -1.27 39.95
N VAL A 321 -7.52 -1.10 38.80
CA VAL A 321 -8.98 -1.06 38.72
C VAL A 321 -9.52 -2.48 38.51
N ALA A 322 -10.53 -2.88 39.29
CA ALA A 322 -11.14 -4.19 39.18
C ALA A 322 -11.96 -4.32 37.87
N PRO A 323 -11.77 -5.39 37.09
CA PRO A 323 -12.57 -5.61 35.87
C PRO A 323 -14.05 -5.90 36.16
N VAL A 324 -14.94 -5.37 35.34
CA VAL A 324 -16.40 -5.61 35.38
C VAL A 324 -16.79 -6.53 34.24
N ASN A 325 -17.39 -7.69 34.54
CA ASN A 325 -17.87 -8.63 33.52
C ASN A 325 -19.15 -8.09 32.85
N LEU A 326 -19.07 -7.80 31.54
CA LEU A 326 -20.17 -7.25 30.74
C LEU A 326 -21.14 -8.34 30.23
N THR A 327 -20.67 -9.58 30.08
CA THR A 327 -21.42 -10.67 29.46
C THR A 327 -21.93 -11.72 30.45
N ALA A 328 -21.76 -11.49 31.76
CA ALA A 328 -22.23 -12.39 32.80
C ALA A 328 -23.73 -12.74 32.72
N ALA A 329 -24.56 -11.82 32.24
CA ALA A 329 -26.01 -12.03 32.04
C ALA A 329 -26.36 -12.40 30.58
N ALA A 330 -25.39 -12.43 29.67
CA ALA A 330 -25.60 -12.66 28.24
C ALA A 330 -25.81 -14.15 27.89
N HIS A 331 -25.32 -15.05 28.75
CA HIS A 331 -25.41 -16.49 28.56
C HIS A 331 -25.71 -17.19 29.89
N SER A 332 -26.52 -18.25 29.86
CA SER A 332 -26.87 -19.05 31.04
C SER A 332 -25.95 -20.25 31.25
N THR A 333 -25.08 -20.54 30.29
CA THR A 333 -24.10 -21.63 30.28
C THR A 333 -22.77 -21.08 29.79
N PRO A 334 -21.63 -21.58 30.30
CA PRO A 334 -20.30 -21.09 29.90
C PRO A 334 -20.17 -20.95 28.37
N ALA A 335 -20.01 -19.71 27.90
CA ALA A 335 -19.88 -19.39 26.49
C ALA A 335 -18.41 -19.32 26.06
N ASP A 336 -18.21 -19.38 24.75
CA ASP A 336 -16.94 -19.11 24.08
C ASP A 336 -17.10 -17.76 23.36
N ILE A 337 -16.56 -16.71 23.98
CA ILE A 337 -16.59 -15.31 23.58
C ILE A 337 -15.19 -14.84 23.17
N ARG A 338 -15.10 -14.08 22.08
CA ARG A 338 -13.85 -13.59 21.51
C ARG A 338 -14.03 -12.42 20.55
N ASP A 339 -12.90 -11.88 20.12
CA ASP A 339 -12.76 -10.87 19.08
C ASP A 339 -13.62 -9.60 19.30
N PRO A 340 -13.53 -8.92 20.46
CA PRO A 340 -14.23 -7.67 20.65
C PRO A 340 -13.66 -6.55 19.77
N ALA A 341 -14.53 -5.65 19.32
CA ALA A 341 -14.18 -4.35 18.74
C ALA A 341 -15.19 -3.28 19.19
N VAL A 342 -14.76 -2.02 19.24
CA VAL A 342 -15.55 -0.90 19.81
C VAL A 342 -16.01 0.03 18.69
N SER A 343 -17.27 0.49 18.75
CA SER A 343 -17.85 1.43 17.78
C SER A 343 -17.14 2.79 17.79
N HIS A 344 -17.28 3.57 16.73
CA HIS A 344 -16.60 4.87 16.61
C HIS A 344 -17.08 5.87 17.66
N ASP A 345 -18.33 5.79 18.09
CA ASP A 345 -18.88 6.59 19.19
C ASP A 345 -18.36 6.17 20.59
N GLY A 346 -17.68 5.02 20.70
CA GLY A 346 -17.20 4.47 21.97
C GLY A 346 -18.30 3.90 22.88
N LEU A 347 -19.51 3.66 22.37
CA LEU A 347 -20.67 3.27 23.19
C LEU A 347 -21.06 1.79 23.04
N ARG A 348 -20.61 1.09 21.99
CA ARG A 348 -20.97 -0.29 21.70
C ARG A 348 -19.74 -1.16 21.47
N VAL A 349 -19.89 -2.45 21.77
CA VAL A 349 -18.92 -3.50 21.49
C VAL A 349 -19.57 -4.51 20.56
N VAL A 350 -18.89 -4.87 19.47
CA VAL A 350 -19.22 -6.02 18.62
C VAL A 350 -18.26 -7.16 18.95
N PHE A 351 -18.73 -8.40 18.98
CA PHE A 351 -17.93 -9.57 19.34
C PHE A 351 -18.48 -10.86 18.74
N SER A 352 -17.69 -11.94 18.79
CA SER A 352 -18.10 -13.28 18.36
C SER A 352 -18.41 -14.15 19.57
N MET A 353 -19.52 -14.89 19.53
CA MET A 353 -19.90 -15.81 20.61
C MET A 353 -20.53 -17.10 20.07
N ARG A 354 -20.26 -18.21 20.77
CA ARG A 354 -21.05 -19.46 20.69
C ARG A 354 -21.22 -20.07 22.08
N THR A 355 -22.28 -20.84 22.27
CA THR A 355 -22.65 -21.42 23.58
C THR A 355 -22.53 -22.94 23.64
N SER A 356 -22.24 -23.59 22.51
CA SER A 356 -21.99 -25.04 22.41
C SER A 356 -21.09 -25.35 21.22
N ALA A 357 -20.59 -26.59 21.15
CA ALA A 357 -19.82 -27.08 20.00
C ALA A 357 -20.66 -27.19 18.71
N ASP A 358 -21.98 -27.38 18.84
CA ASP A 358 -22.93 -27.47 17.73
C ASP A 358 -23.43 -26.08 17.24
N ASN A 359 -23.01 -25.01 17.91
CA ASN A 359 -23.32 -23.63 17.52
C ASN A 359 -22.15 -22.98 16.78
N ALA A 360 -22.43 -22.34 15.66
CA ALA A 360 -21.45 -21.51 14.97
C ALA A 360 -21.07 -20.32 15.85
N PHE A 361 -19.86 -19.79 15.68
CA PHE A 361 -19.61 -18.42 16.15
C PHE A 361 -20.52 -17.47 15.38
N ASN A 362 -21.31 -16.72 16.12
CA ASN A 362 -22.17 -15.69 15.59
C ASN A 362 -21.74 -14.32 16.09
N ILE A 363 -22.11 -13.28 15.35
CA ILE A 363 -21.78 -11.89 15.68
C ILE A 363 -22.84 -11.34 16.63
N TYR A 364 -22.40 -10.69 17.70
CA TYR A 364 -23.24 -10.04 18.70
C TYR A 364 -22.77 -8.60 18.93
N THR A 365 -23.69 -7.75 19.39
CA THR A 365 -23.40 -6.42 19.89
C THR A 365 -23.92 -6.23 21.30
N ILE A 366 -23.24 -5.43 22.11
CA ILE A 366 -23.65 -5.02 23.47
C ILE A 366 -23.20 -3.58 23.72
N GLY A 367 -23.88 -2.85 24.59
CA GLY A 367 -23.40 -1.56 25.09
C GLY A 367 -22.15 -1.71 25.96
N VAL A 368 -21.27 -0.70 25.96
CA VAL A 368 -20.11 -0.62 26.88
C VAL A 368 -20.56 -0.56 28.35
N ASP A 369 -21.82 -0.21 28.60
CA ASP A 369 -22.48 -0.28 29.90
C ASP A 369 -22.97 -1.69 30.30
N GLY A 370 -22.84 -2.68 29.40
CA GLY A 370 -23.29 -4.06 29.60
C GLY A 370 -24.77 -4.31 29.24
N THR A 371 -25.46 -3.33 28.66
CA THR A 371 -26.89 -3.45 28.29
C THR A 371 -27.10 -3.66 26.79
N GLY A 372 -28.33 -3.97 26.37
CA GLY A 372 -28.69 -3.97 24.95
C GLY A 372 -28.05 -5.07 24.10
N LEU A 373 -27.79 -6.25 24.69
CA LEU A 373 -27.27 -7.41 23.94
C LEU A 373 -28.19 -7.76 22.76
N ARG A 374 -27.59 -7.92 21.58
CA ARG A 374 -28.27 -8.31 20.34
C ARG A 374 -27.42 -9.27 19.54
N GLN A 375 -28.01 -10.36 19.08
CA GLN A 375 -27.41 -11.28 18.11
C GLN A 375 -27.69 -10.77 16.69
N LEU A 376 -26.66 -10.67 15.85
CA LEU A 376 -26.75 -10.16 14.47
C LEU A 376 -26.74 -11.26 13.41
N THR A 377 -26.06 -12.39 13.66
CA THR A 377 -26.07 -13.55 12.75
C THR A 377 -26.59 -14.79 13.46
N GLN A 378 -27.17 -15.75 12.74
CA GLN A 378 -27.86 -16.92 13.31
C GLN A 378 -27.45 -18.24 12.66
N ASP A 379 -26.18 -18.37 12.29
CA ASP A 379 -25.68 -19.59 11.66
C ASP A 379 -25.59 -20.76 12.64
N THR A 380 -25.75 -21.97 12.09
CA THR A 380 -25.54 -23.24 12.79
C THR A 380 -24.30 -23.93 12.25
N THR A 381 -23.74 -24.86 13.03
CA THR A 381 -22.63 -25.72 12.59
C THR A 381 -23.00 -27.20 12.80
N PRO A 382 -22.76 -28.09 11.84
CA PRO A 382 -22.24 -27.83 10.49
C PRO A 382 -23.27 -27.11 9.57
N SER A 383 -22.77 -26.50 8.50
CA SER A 383 -23.57 -26.01 7.37
C SER A 383 -24.25 -27.15 6.62
N ALA A 384 -25.11 -26.80 5.64
CA ALA A 384 -25.71 -27.76 4.71
C ALA A 384 -24.69 -28.64 3.96
N SER A 385 -23.44 -28.19 3.79
CA SER A 385 -22.35 -28.96 3.18
C SER A 385 -21.56 -29.83 4.18
N GLY A 386 -22.02 -29.92 5.44
CA GLY A 386 -21.38 -30.74 6.47
C GLY A 386 -20.14 -30.12 7.11
N ARG A 387 -19.83 -28.85 6.80
CA ARG A 387 -18.62 -28.17 7.29
C ARG A 387 -18.92 -27.15 8.39
N PRO A 388 -17.97 -26.86 9.29
CA PRO A 388 -18.17 -25.86 10.32
C PRO A 388 -18.51 -24.48 9.75
N VAL A 389 -19.34 -23.70 10.41
CA VAL A 389 -19.52 -22.27 10.08
C VAL A 389 -19.09 -21.46 11.28
N ALA A 390 -18.42 -20.34 11.01
CA ALA A 390 -18.03 -19.39 12.03
C ALA A 390 -17.94 -18.00 11.43
N ASN A 391 -18.49 -17.02 12.15
CA ASN A 391 -18.31 -15.60 11.91
C ASN A 391 -17.40 -15.07 13.02
N LEU A 392 -16.26 -14.51 12.65
CA LEU A 392 -15.13 -14.21 13.54
C LEU A 392 -14.57 -12.81 13.26
N SER A 393 -13.82 -12.28 14.23
CA SER A 393 -13.08 -11.01 14.09
C SER A 393 -13.92 -9.83 13.57
N PRO A 394 -15.10 -9.54 14.14
CA PRO A 394 -15.88 -8.38 13.73
C PRO A 394 -15.20 -7.07 14.10
N ILE A 395 -15.32 -6.08 13.23
CA ILE A 395 -14.86 -4.70 13.41
C ILE A 395 -15.93 -3.73 12.90
N PHE A 396 -15.95 -2.51 13.45
CA PHE A 396 -16.72 -1.41 12.88
C PHE A 396 -15.94 -0.79 11.72
N GLY A 397 -16.63 -0.50 10.61
CA GLY A 397 -16.05 0.27 9.51
C GLY A 397 -16.11 1.78 9.74
N PRO A 398 -15.39 2.55 8.90
CA PRO A 398 -15.27 3.99 9.06
C PRO A 398 -16.66 4.66 9.03
N SER A 399 -16.88 5.59 9.96
CA SER A 399 -18.12 6.35 9.99
C SER A 399 -18.09 7.48 8.95
N GLY A 400 -18.95 7.39 7.92
CA GLY A 400 -19.09 8.40 6.86
C GLY A 400 -19.85 9.68 7.30
N GLY A 401 -19.68 10.11 8.55
CA GLY A 401 -20.51 11.17 9.13
C GLY A 401 -22.00 10.79 9.23
N ALA A 402 -22.86 11.77 9.52
CA ALA A 402 -24.27 11.55 9.90
C ALA A 402 -25.17 10.92 8.82
N ALA A 403 -24.71 10.80 7.57
CA ALA A 403 -25.51 10.33 6.43
C ALA A 403 -25.21 8.89 6.01
N ALA A 404 -24.11 8.28 6.45
CA ALA A 404 -23.79 6.88 6.16
C ALA A 404 -24.18 6.00 7.35
N ALA A 405 -24.85 4.88 7.06
CA ALA A 405 -25.08 3.86 8.07
C ALA A 405 -23.73 3.26 8.49
N GLU A 406 -23.46 3.20 9.79
CA GLU A 406 -22.32 2.46 10.33
C GLU A 406 -22.48 0.97 9.98
N ARG A 407 -21.39 0.29 9.63
CA ARG A 407 -21.39 -1.11 9.19
C ARG A 407 -20.39 -1.94 9.97
N ILE A 408 -20.67 -3.22 10.07
CA ILE A 408 -19.82 -4.22 10.71
C ILE A 408 -19.19 -5.08 9.63
N TYR A 409 -17.88 -5.25 9.71
CA TYR A 409 -17.06 -6.07 8.81
C TYR A 409 -16.51 -7.25 9.60
N PHE A 410 -16.49 -8.45 9.04
CA PHE A 410 -16.07 -9.65 9.74
C PHE A 410 -15.60 -10.73 8.78
N VAL A 411 -14.94 -11.75 9.32
CA VAL A 411 -14.51 -12.94 8.58
C VAL A 411 -15.58 -14.02 8.72
N SER A 412 -15.96 -14.67 7.62
CA SER A 412 -16.90 -15.80 7.64
C SER A 412 -16.33 -17.03 6.95
N MET A 413 -16.47 -18.19 7.58
CA MET A 413 -16.03 -19.49 7.08
C MET A 413 -17.11 -20.23 6.27
N ARG A 414 -18.10 -19.51 5.73
CA ARG A 414 -19.16 -20.09 4.88
C ARG A 414 -18.65 -20.67 3.56
N GLY A 415 -17.44 -20.31 3.15
CA GLY A 415 -16.83 -20.70 1.88
C GLY A 415 -16.34 -22.15 1.84
N ASP A 416 -15.75 -22.50 0.70
CA ASP A 416 -15.32 -23.87 0.41
C ASP A 416 -14.00 -24.26 1.12
N LEU A 417 -13.33 -25.35 0.73
CA LEU A 417 -11.92 -25.53 1.09
C LEU A 417 -11.03 -24.52 0.35
N SER A 418 -9.89 -24.18 0.93
CA SER A 418 -8.85 -23.37 0.28
C SER A 418 -8.33 -24.03 -1.00
N ASP A 419 -7.62 -23.27 -1.82
CA ASP A 419 -7.07 -23.73 -3.10
C ASP A 419 -6.04 -24.86 -2.99
N ASP A 420 -5.44 -25.03 -1.82
CA ASP A 420 -4.57 -26.17 -1.46
C ASP A 420 -5.32 -27.30 -0.74
N ALA A 421 -6.64 -27.17 -0.58
CA ALA A 421 -7.53 -28.11 0.11
C ALA A 421 -7.15 -28.44 1.57
N ARG A 422 -6.26 -27.65 2.20
CA ARG A 422 -5.74 -27.91 3.55
C ARG A 422 -6.46 -27.14 4.64
N TYR A 423 -7.11 -26.04 4.30
CA TYR A 423 -7.81 -25.17 5.22
C TYR A 423 -9.25 -24.97 4.77
N GLN A 424 -10.11 -24.67 5.73
CA GLN A 424 -11.41 -24.12 5.39
C GLN A 424 -11.22 -22.67 4.94
N ASN A 425 -11.81 -22.30 3.81
CA ASN A 425 -11.73 -20.94 3.30
C ASN A 425 -12.50 -19.98 4.21
N SER A 426 -12.03 -18.75 4.26
CA SER A 426 -12.69 -17.67 4.97
C SER A 426 -12.57 -16.38 4.16
N ASP A 427 -13.68 -15.65 4.06
CA ASP A 427 -13.79 -14.42 3.29
C ASP A 427 -14.27 -13.28 4.19
N LEU A 428 -14.06 -12.04 3.74
CA LEU A 428 -14.61 -10.84 4.36
C LEU A 428 -16.08 -10.65 3.97
N TYR A 429 -16.87 -10.32 4.97
CA TYR A 429 -18.28 -9.94 4.86
C TYR A 429 -18.53 -8.61 5.52
N ALA A 430 -19.57 -7.91 5.09
CA ALA A 430 -20.10 -6.73 5.76
C ALA A 430 -21.61 -6.83 5.94
N MET A 431 -22.11 -6.16 6.96
CA MET A 431 -23.55 -5.98 7.22
C MET A 431 -23.76 -4.62 7.88
N ASP A 432 -24.99 -4.15 7.90
CA ASP A 432 -25.35 -2.96 8.66
C ASP A 432 -25.29 -3.26 10.16
N VAL A 433 -25.16 -2.25 11.02
CA VAL A 433 -25.08 -2.44 12.48
C VAL A 433 -26.30 -3.12 13.11
N ASP A 434 -27.42 -3.19 12.39
CA ASP A 434 -28.59 -3.96 12.77
C ASP A 434 -28.60 -5.39 12.19
N GLY A 435 -27.57 -5.80 11.47
CA GLY A 435 -27.47 -7.13 10.84
C GLY A 435 -28.23 -7.27 9.52
N ALA A 436 -28.83 -6.20 9.00
CA ALA A 436 -29.37 -6.19 7.64
C ALA A 436 -28.24 -6.12 6.59
N ASN A 437 -28.59 -6.34 5.32
CA ASN A 437 -27.71 -6.12 4.16
C ASN A 437 -26.36 -6.85 4.26
N LEU A 438 -26.40 -8.12 4.68
CA LEU A 438 -25.24 -9.01 4.69
C LEU A 438 -24.72 -9.21 3.25
N GLU A 439 -23.47 -8.85 3.01
CA GLU A 439 -22.79 -8.98 1.72
C GLU A 439 -21.40 -9.62 1.89
N ARG A 440 -20.99 -10.44 0.91
CA ARG A 440 -19.61 -10.95 0.78
C ARG A 440 -18.77 -9.93 0.00
N LEU A 441 -17.61 -9.59 0.53
CA LEU A 441 -16.71 -8.57 -0.03
C LEU A 441 -15.57 -9.19 -0.83
N THR A 442 -14.95 -10.25 -0.31
CA THR A 442 -13.83 -10.94 -0.95
C THR A 442 -14.24 -12.33 -1.43
N TYR A 443 -13.56 -12.81 -2.47
CA TYR A 443 -13.89 -14.08 -3.14
C TYR A 443 -12.64 -14.94 -3.34
N THR A 444 -11.59 -14.73 -2.54
CA THR A 444 -10.32 -15.43 -2.72
C THR A 444 -10.42 -16.87 -2.20
N CYS A 445 -9.58 -17.77 -2.70
CA CYS A 445 -9.55 -19.17 -2.27
C CYS A 445 -8.47 -19.43 -1.23
N GLN A 446 -8.17 -18.44 -0.41
CA GLN A 446 -7.16 -18.51 0.64
C GLN A 446 -7.75 -17.94 1.93
N PRO A 447 -7.53 -18.58 3.09
CA PRO A 447 -8.10 -18.10 4.34
C PRO A 447 -7.66 -16.67 4.66
N GLU A 448 -8.65 -15.80 4.86
CA GLU A 448 -8.49 -14.41 5.27
C GLU A 448 -8.86 -14.26 6.75
N VAL A 449 -8.02 -13.61 7.54
CA VAL A 449 -8.21 -13.46 9.00
C VAL A 449 -7.86 -12.06 9.49
N ARG A 450 -8.38 -11.72 10.68
CA ARG A 450 -8.02 -10.52 11.46
C ARG A 450 -8.12 -9.20 10.68
N PRO A 451 -9.31 -8.84 10.15
CA PRO A 451 -9.49 -7.56 9.48
C PRO A 451 -9.26 -6.37 10.44
N THR A 452 -8.81 -5.27 9.87
CA THR A 452 -8.68 -3.96 10.51
C THR A 452 -8.90 -2.87 9.47
N PHE A 453 -9.30 -1.67 9.88
CA PHE A 453 -9.18 -0.50 9.02
C PHE A 453 -7.83 0.19 9.24
N LEU A 454 -7.32 0.79 8.18
CA LEU A 454 -6.23 1.76 8.25
C LEU A 454 -6.88 3.13 8.47
N GLU A 455 -6.38 3.88 9.45
CA GLU A 455 -6.98 5.13 9.94
C GLU A 455 -6.22 6.36 9.43
N SER A 456 -5.01 6.16 8.90
CA SER A 456 -4.08 7.24 8.57
C SER A 456 -3.35 7.04 7.24
N GLY A 457 -3.01 8.17 6.62
CA GLY A 457 -2.24 8.18 5.38
C GLY A 457 -3.07 7.93 4.14
N GLU A 458 -2.37 7.64 3.06
CA GLU A 458 -2.93 7.40 1.72
C GLU A 458 -3.95 6.25 1.68
N PHE A 459 -3.87 5.32 2.62
CA PHE A 459 -4.73 4.15 2.68
C PHE A 459 -5.80 4.24 3.77
N ALA A 460 -5.99 5.41 4.38
CA ALA A 460 -7.06 5.64 5.34
C ALA A 460 -8.41 5.22 4.75
N GLY A 461 -9.24 4.52 5.53
CA GLY A 461 -10.51 3.95 5.05
C GLY A 461 -10.39 2.62 4.31
N SER A 462 -9.17 2.15 4.00
CA SER A 462 -8.97 0.80 3.47
C SER A 462 -9.10 -0.26 4.55
N ILE A 463 -9.74 -1.38 4.20
CA ILE A 463 -9.72 -2.58 5.01
C ILE A 463 -8.42 -3.34 4.73
N ALA A 464 -7.74 -3.80 5.78
CA ALA A 464 -6.55 -4.62 5.74
C ALA A 464 -6.76 -5.92 6.51
N TYR A 465 -6.14 -7.01 6.07
CA TYR A 465 -6.32 -8.36 6.64
C TYR A 465 -5.13 -9.26 6.32
N THR A 466 -4.95 -10.34 7.09
CA THR A 466 -3.92 -11.37 6.80
C THR A 466 -4.51 -12.42 5.87
N ILE A 467 -3.82 -12.76 4.78
CA ILE A 467 -4.14 -13.89 3.90
C ILE A 467 -3.05 -14.95 3.98
N LYS A 468 -3.44 -16.23 4.11
CA LYS A 468 -2.50 -17.36 4.10
C LYS A 468 -2.11 -17.75 2.68
N ARG A 469 -0.83 -17.94 2.42
CA ARG A 469 -0.30 -18.30 1.09
C ARG A 469 0.77 -19.37 1.23
N SER A 470 0.81 -20.33 0.31
CA SER A 470 1.92 -21.29 0.24
C SER A 470 3.20 -20.59 -0.21
N SER A 471 4.33 -21.04 0.33
CA SER A 471 5.67 -20.59 -0.07
C SER A 471 6.67 -21.73 0.00
N ASP A 472 7.84 -21.57 -0.61
CA ASP A 472 8.95 -22.51 -0.46
C ASP A 472 9.29 -22.67 1.03
N GLY A 473 9.19 -23.89 1.55
CA GLY A 473 9.46 -24.21 2.96
C GLY A 473 8.29 -24.02 3.94
N GLY A 474 7.06 -23.74 3.48
CA GLY A 474 5.88 -23.67 4.36
C GLY A 474 4.78 -22.73 3.87
N TYR A 475 4.30 -21.86 4.75
CA TYR A 475 3.32 -20.82 4.40
C TYR A 475 3.76 -19.43 4.88
N LYS A 476 3.22 -18.41 4.23
CA LYS A 476 3.31 -17.01 4.61
C LYS A 476 1.94 -16.46 4.94
N GLY A 477 1.90 -15.56 5.92
CA GLY A 477 0.75 -14.70 6.18
C GLY A 477 1.07 -13.30 5.70
N VAL A 478 0.50 -12.91 4.58
CA VAL A 478 0.75 -11.61 3.93
C VAL A 478 -0.40 -10.66 4.28
N PHE A 479 -0.11 -9.39 4.56
CA PHE A 479 -1.17 -8.41 4.69
C PHE A 479 -1.63 -7.92 3.34
N PHE A 480 -2.93 -7.98 3.09
CA PHE A 480 -3.58 -7.36 1.95
C PHE A 480 -4.41 -6.18 2.41
N ARG A 481 -4.63 -5.24 1.50
CA ARG A 481 -5.59 -4.14 1.68
C ARG A 481 -6.35 -3.84 0.40
N PHE A 482 -7.54 -3.28 0.55
CA PHE A 482 -8.27 -2.59 -0.51
C PHE A 482 -9.21 -1.53 0.10
N PRO A 483 -9.50 -0.43 -0.60
CA PRO A 483 -10.55 0.48 -0.18
C PRO A 483 -11.91 -0.16 -0.43
N VAL A 484 -12.83 -0.08 0.54
CA VAL A 484 -14.12 -0.79 0.47
C VAL A 484 -14.99 -0.32 -0.70
N ASP A 485 -14.73 0.84 -1.30
CA ASP A 485 -15.46 1.37 -2.46
C ASP A 485 -14.80 1.05 -3.81
N HIS A 486 -13.57 0.51 -3.81
CA HIS A 486 -12.73 0.26 -4.99
C HIS A 486 -12.62 1.51 -5.90
N ASN A 487 -12.70 2.73 -5.36
CA ASN A 487 -12.77 3.94 -6.18
C ASN A 487 -11.46 4.73 -6.16
N ALA A 488 -10.76 4.69 -7.29
CA ALA A 488 -9.51 5.42 -7.51
C ALA A 488 -9.60 6.95 -7.38
N GLN A 489 -10.81 7.53 -7.37
CA GLN A 489 -11.01 8.98 -7.17
C GLN A 489 -10.89 9.40 -5.70
N PHE A 490 -11.24 8.51 -4.78
CA PHE A 490 -11.27 8.78 -3.34
C PHE A 490 -10.15 8.07 -2.61
N HIS A 491 -9.81 6.86 -3.08
CA HIS A 491 -8.76 6.03 -2.51
C HIS A 491 -7.69 5.72 -3.56
N PHE A 492 -6.43 5.83 -3.19
CA PHE A 492 -5.35 5.43 -4.07
C PHE A 492 -5.28 3.90 -4.16
N GLN A 493 -5.08 3.37 -5.37
CA GLN A 493 -5.06 1.92 -5.66
C GLN A 493 -6.37 1.23 -5.26
N PRO A 494 -7.38 1.22 -6.15
CA PRO A 494 -8.65 0.56 -5.88
C PRO A 494 -8.55 -0.96 -5.80
N GLU A 495 -7.41 -1.54 -6.20
CA GLU A 495 -7.20 -2.97 -6.25
C GLU A 495 -6.85 -3.61 -4.89
N ALA A 496 -7.20 -4.89 -4.74
CA ALA A 496 -6.67 -5.72 -3.67
C ALA A 496 -5.15 -5.91 -3.83
N HIS A 497 -4.39 -5.24 -2.97
CA HIS A 497 -2.94 -5.15 -3.08
C HIS A 497 -2.26 -5.67 -1.80
N PRO A 498 -1.13 -6.39 -1.93
CA PRO A 498 -0.27 -6.68 -0.80
C PRO A 498 0.19 -5.37 -0.12
N HIS A 499 -0.11 -5.24 1.16
CA HIS A 499 0.36 -4.13 2.00
C HIS A 499 1.78 -4.37 2.51
N PHE A 500 2.07 -5.56 3.05
CA PHE A 500 3.39 -5.95 3.54
C PHE A 500 3.55 -7.47 3.63
N GLY A 501 4.79 -7.96 3.67
CA GLY A 501 5.12 -9.35 3.96
C GLY A 501 5.40 -10.26 2.75
N MET A 502 5.28 -9.75 1.50
CA MET A 502 5.60 -10.56 0.32
C MET A 502 7.11 -10.80 0.14
N SER A 503 7.91 -9.75 0.35
CA SER A 503 9.38 -9.78 0.17
C SER A 503 10.12 -10.48 1.31
N GLU A 504 9.45 -10.66 2.44
CA GLU A 504 10.05 -11.21 3.65
C GLU A 504 10.20 -12.75 3.54
N PRO A 505 11.14 -13.37 4.28
CA PRO A 505 11.19 -14.83 4.44
C PRO A 505 9.85 -15.42 4.91
N PRO A 506 9.64 -16.75 4.78
CA PRO A 506 8.45 -17.42 5.31
C PRO A 506 8.16 -17.04 6.77
N GLN A 507 7.09 -16.27 6.98
CA GLN A 507 6.55 -15.89 8.28
C GLN A 507 5.09 -15.44 8.12
N VAL A 508 4.35 -15.48 9.22
CA VAL A 508 2.96 -15.02 9.28
C VAL A 508 2.91 -13.73 10.08
N PHE A 509 2.53 -12.65 9.43
CA PHE A 509 2.15 -11.44 10.14
C PHE A 509 0.69 -11.55 10.59
N TYR A 510 0.48 -11.67 11.89
CA TYR A 510 -0.82 -11.89 12.50
C TYR A 510 -1.28 -10.65 13.28
N ALA A 511 -2.59 -10.34 13.19
CA ALA A 511 -3.26 -9.28 13.94
C ALA A 511 -2.60 -7.89 13.83
N LEU A 512 -2.42 -7.38 12.60
CA LEU A 512 -1.90 -6.03 12.42
C LEU A 512 -2.87 -4.95 12.88
N ARG A 513 -2.32 -3.90 13.48
CA ARG A 513 -3.04 -2.69 13.87
C ARG A 513 -2.21 -1.46 13.55
N GLU A 514 -2.87 -0.40 13.10
CA GLU A 514 -2.21 0.88 12.87
C GLU A 514 -2.17 1.69 14.17
N LEU A 515 -1.03 2.31 14.49
CA LEU A 515 -0.87 3.27 15.58
C LEU A 515 -1.39 4.65 15.15
N PRO A 516 -1.72 5.56 16.10
CA PRO A 516 -2.16 6.91 15.77
C PRO A 516 -1.13 7.73 14.97
N ASP A 517 0.16 7.37 15.05
CA ASP A 517 1.21 7.99 14.27
C ASP A 517 1.36 7.37 12.86
N GLY A 518 0.61 6.32 12.54
CA GLY A 518 0.63 5.62 11.26
C GLY A 518 1.69 4.52 11.12
N ARG A 519 2.39 4.11 12.18
CA ARG A 519 3.18 2.86 12.14
C ARG A 519 2.28 1.66 12.37
N ASN A 520 2.66 0.50 11.85
CA ASN A 520 1.86 -0.72 11.99
C ASN A 520 2.46 -1.64 13.04
N LEU A 521 1.64 -2.19 13.93
CA LEU A 521 2.02 -3.26 14.86
C LEU A 521 1.62 -4.59 14.27
N ALA A 522 2.37 -5.64 14.55
CA ALA A 522 1.97 -7.01 14.24
C ALA A 522 2.58 -8.01 15.24
N THR A 523 1.88 -9.12 15.45
CA THR A 523 2.46 -10.32 16.08
C THR A 523 3.00 -11.22 14.98
N LEU A 524 4.26 -11.66 15.10
CA LEU A 524 4.83 -12.59 14.14
C LEU A 524 4.64 -14.02 14.63
N VAL A 525 4.14 -14.90 13.76
CA VAL A 525 4.02 -16.35 14.02
C VAL A 525 4.57 -17.15 12.84
N ASP A 526 4.71 -18.45 13.01
CA ASP A 526 5.20 -19.37 11.98
C ASP A 526 4.37 -20.67 11.99
N ASP A 527 4.64 -21.56 11.04
CA ASP A 527 3.90 -22.82 10.92
C ASP A 527 3.98 -23.67 12.20
N GLY A 528 2.88 -24.35 12.51
CA GLY A 528 2.72 -25.13 13.75
C GLY A 528 2.52 -24.32 15.04
N ASN A 529 2.49 -22.99 14.99
CA ASN A 529 2.15 -22.18 16.17
C ASN A 529 0.67 -22.35 16.54
N LEU A 530 0.39 -22.86 17.75
CA LEU A 530 -0.96 -23.05 18.28
C LEU A 530 -1.33 -22.03 19.37
N SER A 531 -0.42 -21.16 19.79
CA SER A 531 -0.70 -20.13 20.80
C SER A 531 -1.29 -18.85 20.22
N ARG A 532 -1.17 -18.66 18.89
CA ARG A 532 -1.47 -17.40 18.17
C ARG A 532 -0.73 -16.19 18.74
N GLY A 533 0.40 -16.45 19.40
CA GLY A 533 1.27 -15.46 20.00
C GLY A 533 2.72 -15.71 19.61
N GLY A 534 3.50 -14.63 19.58
CA GLY A 534 4.91 -14.65 19.22
C GLY A 534 5.56 -13.33 19.58
N PRO A 535 6.63 -12.90 18.90
CA PRO A 535 7.19 -11.58 19.14
C PRO A 535 6.27 -10.45 18.64
N LEU A 536 6.25 -9.36 19.39
CA LEU A 536 5.66 -8.09 18.99
C LEU A 536 6.63 -7.37 18.04
N SER A 537 6.10 -6.81 16.97
CA SER A 537 6.87 -6.10 15.96
C SER A 537 6.21 -4.78 15.57
N LEU A 538 7.03 -3.82 15.14
CA LEU A 538 6.63 -2.54 14.59
C LEU A 538 7.14 -2.42 13.15
N LEU A 539 6.25 -2.06 12.26
CA LEU A 539 6.47 -1.86 10.84
C LEU A 539 6.35 -0.36 10.51
N GLU A 540 7.42 0.21 9.96
CA GLU A 540 7.50 1.58 9.48
C GLU A 540 7.33 1.61 7.95
N ARG A 541 6.36 2.39 7.46
CA ARG A 541 5.92 2.37 6.06
C ARG A 541 6.81 3.20 5.13
N GLN A 542 7.60 4.10 5.68
CA GLN A 542 8.37 5.12 4.95
C GLN A 542 9.60 4.62 4.19
N PHE A 543 10.06 3.39 4.46
CA PHE A 543 11.18 2.75 3.79
C PHE A 543 10.88 1.26 3.62
N ALA A 544 11.12 0.70 2.44
CA ALA A 544 11.18 -0.74 2.18
C ALA A 544 12.53 -1.02 1.49
N VAL A 545 13.33 -2.01 1.88
CA VAL A 545 13.07 -3.45 2.09
C VAL A 545 13.72 -3.93 3.41
N GLU A 546 13.32 -5.09 3.95
CA GLU A 546 14.23 -5.91 4.75
C GLU A 546 15.41 -6.38 3.86
N ILE A 547 16.61 -5.85 4.12
CA ILE A 547 17.85 -6.37 3.51
C ILE A 547 18.47 -7.28 4.57
N PRO A 548 18.56 -8.61 4.37
CA PRO A 548 19.13 -9.51 5.36
C PRO A 548 20.49 -9.01 5.86
N ASP A 549 20.71 -9.09 7.18
CA ASP A 549 21.96 -8.61 7.77
C ASP A 549 23.16 -9.33 7.12
N GLY A 550 24.08 -8.55 6.53
CA GLY A 550 25.24 -9.06 5.78
C GLY A 550 25.12 -9.02 4.26
N GLU A 551 23.96 -8.66 3.70
CA GLU A 551 23.74 -8.53 2.25
C GLU A 551 23.79 -7.06 1.76
N GLU A 552 24.94 -6.38 1.88
CA GLU A 552 25.18 -5.18 1.06
C GLU A 552 25.48 -5.61 -0.39
N THR A 553 24.69 -5.15 -1.36
CA THR A 553 24.89 -5.53 -2.77
C THR A 553 24.99 -4.32 -3.68
N SER A 554 25.65 -4.48 -4.83
CA SER A 554 25.91 -3.43 -5.82
C SER A 554 24.66 -2.82 -6.47
N SER A 555 23.48 -3.38 -6.22
CA SER A 555 22.20 -2.98 -6.80
C SER A 555 21.27 -2.21 -5.84
N THR A 556 21.63 -2.05 -4.55
CA THR A 556 20.88 -1.27 -3.56
C THR A 556 21.63 0.01 -3.15
N LEU A 557 20.90 1.04 -2.70
CA LEU A 557 21.50 2.28 -2.20
C LEU A 557 21.91 2.09 -0.72
N PRO A 558 23.14 2.47 -0.32
CA PRO A 558 23.53 2.50 1.10
C PRO A 558 22.55 3.35 1.92
N GLY A 559 22.17 2.91 3.13
CA GLY A 559 21.29 3.68 4.03
C GLY A 559 19.79 3.32 4.00
N PHE A 560 19.33 2.42 3.13
CA PHE A 560 18.01 1.80 3.29
C PHE A 560 17.97 0.95 4.57
N ARG A 561 16.95 1.15 5.41
CA ARG A 561 16.79 0.49 6.72
C ARG A 561 15.62 -0.49 6.68
N HIS A 562 15.71 -1.53 7.52
CA HIS A 562 14.64 -2.49 7.78
C HIS A 562 13.33 -1.79 8.14
N ALA A 563 12.27 -2.09 7.39
CA ALA A 563 10.91 -1.62 7.67
C ALA A 563 10.35 -2.26 8.95
N LEU A 564 10.74 -3.51 9.20
CA LEU A 564 10.30 -4.31 10.34
C LEU A 564 11.30 -4.22 11.50
N THR A 565 10.81 -3.89 12.69
CA THR A 565 11.55 -3.97 13.95
C THR A 565 10.86 -4.95 14.89
N VAL A 566 11.56 -6.03 15.26
CA VAL A 566 11.09 -6.95 16.29
C VAL A 566 11.40 -6.37 17.67
N LEU A 567 10.36 -5.96 18.40
CA LEU A 567 10.48 -5.30 19.71
C LEU A 567 10.82 -6.28 20.84
N THR A 568 10.45 -7.56 20.68
CA THR A 568 10.56 -8.59 21.73
C THR A 568 11.28 -9.83 21.18
N SER A 569 12.53 -9.68 20.76
CA SER A 569 13.31 -10.72 20.09
C SER A 569 13.58 -11.98 20.93
N SER A 570 13.32 -11.95 22.24
CA SER A 570 13.37 -13.12 23.12
C SER A 570 12.19 -14.08 22.93
N ALA A 571 11.10 -13.64 22.29
CA ALA A 571 9.96 -14.49 21.97
C ALA A 571 10.16 -15.17 20.60
N ALA A 572 9.92 -16.47 20.55
CA ALA A 572 9.96 -17.25 19.32
C ALA A 572 8.65 -17.12 18.51
N ARG A 573 8.71 -17.39 17.20
CA ARG A 573 7.53 -17.42 16.32
C ARG A 573 6.83 -18.79 16.32
N THR A 574 7.54 -19.85 16.68
CA THR A 574 7.07 -21.25 16.82
C THR A 574 8.04 -22.01 17.74
N GLY A 575 7.73 -23.26 18.08
CA GLY A 575 8.55 -24.08 19.00
C GLY A 575 8.58 -23.55 20.43
N THR A 576 9.63 -23.88 21.18
CA THR A 576 9.81 -23.41 22.56
C THR A 576 10.31 -21.97 22.59
N SER A 577 9.48 -21.08 23.13
CA SER A 577 9.81 -19.67 23.31
C SER A 577 10.33 -19.37 24.72
N ALA A 578 11.60 -18.98 24.84
CA ALA A 578 12.21 -18.65 26.12
C ALA A 578 11.64 -17.37 26.75
N GLY A 579 11.35 -16.35 25.93
CA GLY A 579 10.75 -15.08 26.35
C GLY A 579 9.23 -15.10 26.47
N GLY A 580 8.59 -16.28 26.39
CA GLY A 580 7.13 -16.39 26.40
C GLY A 580 6.52 -15.91 25.09
N PHE A 581 5.34 -15.28 25.10
CA PHE A 581 4.77 -14.74 23.87
C PHE A 581 3.90 -13.51 24.10
N TRP A 582 3.76 -12.73 23.04
CA TRP A 582 2.96 -11.52 22.95
C TRP A 582 1.87 -11.74 21.91
N ARG A 583 0.65 -11.27 22.19
CA ARG A 583 -0.47 -11.41 21.25
C ARG A 583 -1.48 -10.29 21.41
N ASP A 584 -2.30 -10.16 20.37
CA ASP A 584 -3.42 -9.23 20.28
C ASP A 584 -3.04 -7.77 20.60
N PRO A 585 -2.04 -7.18 19.92
CA PRO A 585 -1.70 -5.77 20.13
C PRO A 585 -2.89 -4.89 19.72
N SER A 586 -3.14 -3.82 20.49
CA SER A 586 -4.17 -2.82 20.21
C SER A 586 -3.67 -1.41 20.53
N PRO A 587 -3.83 -0.43 19.62
CA PRO A 587 -3.36 0.94 19.82
C PRO A 587 -4.21 1.69 20.85
N MET A 588 -3.57 2.58 21.62
CA MET A 588 -4.22 3.59 22.44
C MET A 588 -4.14 4.98 21.79
N PRO A 589 -5.07 5.90 22.11
CA PRO A 589 -5.04 7.29 21.63
C PRO A 589 -3.74 8.05 21.94
N ASP A 590 -3.05 7.68 23.03
CA ASP A 590 -1.79 8.29 23.44
C ASP A 590 -0.55 7.68 22.76
N GLY A 591 -0.74 6.77 21.80
CA GLY A 591 0.32 6.06 21.09
C GLY A 591 0.92 4.87 21.86
N SER A 592 0.46 4.60 23.09
CA SER A 592 0.81 3.37 23.79
C SER A 592 0.05 2.15 23.25
N ILE A 593 0.46 0.95 23.65
CA ILE A 593 -0.01 -0.31 23.08
C ILE A 593 -0.57 -1.17 24.20
N LEU A 594 -1.81 -1.61 24.07
CA LEU A 594 -2.37 -2.69 24.88
C LEU A 594 -1.97 -4.03 24.28
N VAL A 595 -1.50 -4.97 25.09
CA VAL A 595 -1.05 -6.28 24.63
C VAL A 595 -1.27 -7.34 25.70
N ALA A 596 -1.54 -8.58 25.28
CA ALA A 596 -1.56 -9.74 26.16
C ALA A 596 -0.20 -10.45 26.13
N HIS A 597 0.38 -10.70 27.31
CA HIS A 597 1.71 -11.28 27.46
C HIS A 597 1.68 -12.49 28.39
N ALA A 598 2.22 -13.63 27.93
CA ALA A 598 2.52 -14.79 28.77
C ALA A 598 4.04 -14.87 29.00
N GLU A 599 4.45 -15.01 30.26
CA GLU A 599 5.86 -15.19 30.62
C GLU A 599 6.37 -16.58 30.16
N GLY A 600 7.63 -16.65 29.75
CA GLY A 600 8.26 -17.88 29.28
C GLY A 600 8.87 -18.74 30.39
N PRO A 601 9.33 -19.96 30.05
CA PRO A 601 9.27 -20.56 28.71
C PRO A 601 7.88 -21.15 28.37
N VAL A 602 7.48 -21.09 27.10
CA VAL A 602 6.24 -21.71 26.59
C VAL A 602 6.52 -22.44 25.28
N ASP A 603 6.06 -23.69 25.16
CA ASP A 603 6.02 -24.40 23.88
C ASP A 603 4.83 -23.92 23.05
N LEU A 604 5.11 -23.19 21.97
CA LEU A 604 4.10 -22.62 21.09
C LEU A 604 3.46 -23.67 20.16
N THR A 605 4.06 -24.85 20.02
CA THR A 605 3.50 -25.95 19.22
C THR A 605 2.59 -26.87 20.02
N ASN A 606 2.66 -26.77 21.35
CA ASN A 606 1.82 -27.50 22.28
C ASN A 606 1.62 -26.69 23.58
N PRO A 607 0.95 -25.52 23.51
CA PRO A 607 0.84 -24.65 24.66
C PRO A 607 -0.05 -25.31 25.73
N PRO A 608 0.36 -25.30 27.01
CA PRO A 608 -0.44 -25.90 28.07
C PRO A 608 -1.76 -25.13 28.27
N ALA A 609 -2.83 -25.85 28.60
CA ALA A 609 -4.13 -25.22 28.88
C ALA A 609 -4.09 -24.24 30.08
N SER A 610 -3.06 -24.33 30.93
CA SER A 610 -2.82 -23.46 32.08
C SER A 610 -2.03 -22.19 31.76
N VAL A 611 -1.70 -21.90 30.49
CA VAL A 611 -1.03 -20.64 30.15
C VAL A 611 -1.92 -19.47 30.55
N VAL A 612 -1.38 -18.58 31.36
CA VAL A 612 -2.04 -17.33 31.75
C VAL A 612 -1.35 -16.16 31.06
N THR A 613 -2.12 -15.38 30.33
CA THR A 613 -1.68 -14.08 29.79
C THR A 613 -2.11 -12.94 30.70
N ARG A 614 -1.24 -11.96 30.87
CA ARG A 614 -1.49 -10.71 31.58
C ARG A 614 -1.75 -9.59 30.59
N LEU A 615 -2.64 -8.66 30.95
CA LEU A 615 -2.89 -7.47 30.16
C LEU A 615 -1.87 -6.38 30.52
N MET A 616 -1.14 -5.92 29.51
CA MET A 616 -0.06 -4.95 29.65
C MET A 616 -0.33 -3.69 28.81
N ARG A 617 0.12 -2.53 29.30
CA ARG A 617 0.32 -1.31 28.49
C ARG A 617 1.81 -1.13 28.22
N VAL A 618 2.18 -0.97 26.96
CA VAL A 618 3.55 -0.84 26.48
C VAL A 618 3.74 0.51 25.82
N ARG A 619 4.82 1.21 26.12
CA ARG A 619 5.25 2.41 25.37
C ARG A 619 6.50 2.09 24.58
N VAL A 620 6.49 2.54 23.32
CA VAL A 620 7.62 2.37 22.40
C VAL A 620 8.33 3.71 22.26
N GLY A 621 9.59 3.73 22.67
CA GLY A 621 10.52 4.83 22.42
C GLY A 621 11.44 4.50 21.25
N ALA A 622 12.49 5.30 21.10
CA ALA A 622 13.56 5.06 20.15
C ALA A 622 14.88 4.86 20.89
N ASP A 623 15.64 3.82 20.53
CA ASP A 623 17.02 3.70 20.98
C ASP A 623 17.87 4.79 20.33
N ARG A 624 18.58 5.58 21.14
CA ARG A 624 19.32 6.75 20.66
C ARG A 624 20.49 6.39 19.74
N ALA A 625 21.10 5.21 19.92
CA ALA A 625 22.26 4.78 19.16
C ALA A 625 21.88 4.14 17.82
N SER A 626 20.90 3.24 17.80
CA SER A 626 20.49 2.48 16.61
C SER A 626 19.29 3.07 15.87
N PHE A 627 18.58 4.01 16.50
CA PHE A 627 17.34 4.61 15.98
C PHE A 627 16.26 3.57 15.65
N ARG A 628 16.32 2.43 16.35
CA ARG A 628 15.32 1.39 16.27
C ARG A 628 14.27 1.61 17.36
N PRO A 629 12.98 1.40 17.03
CA PRO A 629 11.93 1.30 18.04
C PRO A 629 12.30 0.29 19.13
N VAL A 630 12.14 0.68 20.39
CA VAL A 630 12.37 -0.20 21.56
C VAL A 630 11.25 -0.02 22.58
N ILE A 631 10.99 -1.05 23.38
CA ILE A 631 10.09 -0.94 24.52
C ILE A 631 10.73 -0.04 25.57
N GLU A 632 10.15 1.13 25.80
CA GLU A 632 10.60 2.10 26.81
C GLU A 632 10.04 1.75 28.19
N SER A 633 8.78 1.35 28.26
CA SER A 633 8.13 0.98 29.51
C SER A 633 7.01 -0.03 29.30
N MET A 634 6.75 -0.81 30.36
CA MET A 634 5.67 -1.78 30.43
C MET A 634 4.95 -1.62 31.77
N GLU A 635 3.62 -1.63 31.73
CA GLU A 635 2.75 -1.50 32.89
C GLU A 635 1.74 -2.64 32.91
N LEU A 636 1.58 -3.30 34.06
CA LEU A 636 0.57 -4.33 34.26
C LEU A 636 -0.80 -3.67 34.53
N LEU A 637 -1.81 -4.00 33.73
CA LEU A 637 -3.17 -3.49 33.90
C LEU A 637 -4.09 -4.52 34.57
N ALA A 638 -4.00 -5.79 34.15
CA ALA A 638 -4.76 -6.89 34.74
C ALA A 638 -3.98 -8.20 34.69
N GLY A 639 -4.13 -9.02 35.73
CA GLY A 639 -3.53 -10.35 35.86
C GLY A 639 -4.39 -11.25 36.75
N GLY A 640 -3.80 -12.32 37.29
CA GLY A 640 -4.51 -13.27 38.17
C GLY A 640 -4.57 -14.68 37.57
N GLU A 641 -5.59 -15.46 37.93
CA GLU A 641 -5.80 -16.81 37.41
C GLU A 641 -6.46 -16.83 36.02
N LEU A 642 -7.19 -15.77 35.68
CA LEU A 642 -7.83 -15.61 34.38
C LEU A 642 -6.79 -15.20 33.33
N ALA A 643 -6.79 -15.84 32.16
CA ALA A 643 -5.97 -15.39 31.05
C ALA A 643 -6.69 -14.23 30.31
N TRP A 644 -5.97 -13.13 30.15
CA TRP A 644 -6.47 -11.90 29.54
C TRP A 644 -5.99 -11.78 28.08
N THR A 645 -6.91 -11.59 27.14
CA THR A 645 -6.60 -11.50 25.71
C THR A 645 -7.43 -10.42 25.01
N GLN A 646 -7.05 -10.10 23.78
CA GLN A 646 -7.83 -9.24 22.87
C GLN A 646 -8.28 -7.89 23.46
N PRO A 647 -7.37 -7.12 24.09
CA PRO A 647 -7.72 -5.82 24.62
C PRO A 647 -8.05 -4.81 23.53
N VAL A 648 -9.00 -3.92 23.78
CA VAL A 648 -9.38 -2.80 22.91
C VAL A 648 -9.70 -1.57 23.77
N ALA A 649 -9.14 -0.42 23.41
CA ALA A 649 -9.42 0.84 24.10
C ALA A 649 -10.79 1.41 23.70
N VAL A 650 -11.52 1.98 24.67
CA VAL A 650 -12.81 2.66 24.45
C VAL A 650 -12.60 4.17 24.46
N TYR A 651 -12.79 4.79 23.30
CA TYR A 651 -12.76 6.23 23.11
C TYR A 651 -13.54 6.61 21.84
N PRO A 652 -14.09 7.84 21.76
CA PRO A 652 -14.68 8.32 20.53
C PRO A 652 -13.60 8.53 19.46
N ARG A 653 -13.81 7.97 18.28
CA ARG A 653 -12.98 8.16 17.08
C ARG A 653 -13.63 9.17 16.13
N GLY A 654 -12.81 9.89 15.38
CA GLY A 654 -13.27 10.82 14.35
C GLY A 654 -13.90 10.13 13.15
N ALA A 655 -14.46 10.90 12.22
CA ALA A 655 -14.82 10.37 10.91
C ALA A 655 -13.53 10.05 10.14
N GLU A 656 -13.40 8.79 9.69
CA GLU A 656 -12.18 8.26 9.07
C GLU A 656 -12.25 8.26 7.54
N ASP A 657 -13.45 8.24 6.97
CA ASP A 657 -13.66 8.22 5.52
C ASP A 657 -15.02 8.84 5.16
N PRO A 658 -15.08 9.98 4.44
CA PRO A 658 -16.35 10.57 4.04
C PRO A 658 -17.10 9.66 3.05
N PRO A 659 -18.44 9.72 2.98
CA PRO A 659 -19.20 8.87 2.05
C PRO A 659 -18.84 9.17 0.61
N HIS A 660 -18.57 8.11 -0.16
CA HIS A 660 -18.30 8.17 -1.59
C HIS A 660 -18.96 7.00 -2.33
N PRO A 661 -19.16 7.13 -3.65
CA PRO A 661 -19.75 6.07 -4.46
C PRO A 661 -18.78 4.92 -4.72
N ARG A 662 -19.31 3.70 -4.69
CA ARG A 662 -18.62 2.47 -5.13
C ARG A 662 -18.25 2.54 -6.62
N ALA A 663 -17.13 1.95 -7.00
CA ALA A 663 -16.66 1.87 -8.38
C ALA A 663 -17.28 0.74 -9.22
N TRP A 664 -18.25 0.03 -8.65
CA TRP A 664 -18.96 -1.07 -9.29
C TRP A 664 -20.47 -0.91 -9.13
N THR A 665 -21.21 -1.73 -9.86
CA THR A 665 -22.68 -1.72 -9.90
C THR A 665 -23.26 -2.88 -9.10
N SER A 666 -24.54 -2.79 -8.72
CA SER A 666 -25.21 -3.89 -8.01
C SER A 666 -25.38 -5.14 -8.86
N ASP A 667 -25.50 -4.97 -10.18
CA ASP A 667 -25.97 -5.99 -11.12
C ASP A 667 -25.01 -6.17 -12.30
N GLY A 668 -24.79 -7.42 -12.71
CA GLY A 668 -23.95 -7.75 -13.87
C GLY A 668 -23.12 -9.01 -13.65
N GLY A 669 -22.87 -9.75 -14.74
CA GLY A 669 -22.14 -11.03 -14.68
C GLY A 669 -20.61 -10.91 -14.78
N THR A 670 -20.09 -9.72 -15.12
CA THR A 670 -18.66 -9.55 -15.45
C THR A 670 -18.09 -8.25 -14.90
N GLY A 671 -16.78 -8.24 -14.67
CA GLY A 671 -15.95 -7.05 -14.46
C GLY A 671 -14.70 -7.12 -15.34
N ARG A 672 -13.92 -6.03 -15.42
CA ARG A 672 -12.76 -5.92 -16.31
C ARG A 672 -11.45 -5.99 -15.53
N LEU A 673 -10.65 -7.02 -15.78
CA LEU A 673 -9.26 -7.11 -15.32
C LEU A 673 -8.34 -6.39 -16.31
N VAL A 674 -7.53 -5.45 -15.82
CA VAL A 674 -6.54 -4.72 -16.62
C VAL A 674 -5.14 -4.91 -16.03
N HIS A 675 -4.35 -5.77 -16.66
CA HIS A 675 -2.98 -6.06 -16.24
C HIS A 675 -1.97 -5.28 -17.10
N SER A 676 -1.27 -4.30 -16.51
CA SER A 676 -0.47 -3.32 -17.28
C SER A 676 0.95 -3.77 -17.63
N GLY A 677 1.44 -4.89 -17.08
CA GLY A 677 2.74 -5.45 -17.45
C GLY A 677 2.96 -6.84 -16.89
N VAL A 678 2.42 -7.86 -17.56
CA VAL A 678 2.46 -9.28 -17.13
C VAL A 678 3.89 -9.75 -16.93
N LYS A 679 4.76 -9.46 -17.91
CA LYS A 679 6.19 -9.82 -17.88
C LYS A 679 6.96 -9.13 -16.76
N VAL A 680 6.58 -7.89 -16.42
CA VAL A 680 7.22 -7.13 -15.32
C VAL A 680 6.90 -7.77 -13.98
N ILE A 681 5.63 -8.08 -13.73
CA ILE A 681 5.21 -8.74 -12.48
C ILE A 681 5.80 -10.14 -12.37
N GLU A 682 5.86 -10.90 -13.46
CA GLU A 682 6.55 -12.20 -13.46
C GLU A 682 8.02 -12.06 -13.06
N ALA A 683 8.75 -11.10 -13.65
CA ALA A 683 10.15 -10.87 -13.32
C ALA A 683 10.37 -10.40 -11.86
N VAL A 684 9.41 -9.65 -11.30
CA VAL A 684 9.41 -9.28 -9.87
C VAL A 684 9.18 -10.50 -8.99
N LEU A 685 8.24 -11.37 -9.31
CA LEU A 685 7.97 -12.57 -8.52
C LEU A 685 9.11 -13.59 -8.60
N ALA A 686 9.75 -13.72 -9.77
CA ALA A 686 10.95 -14.54 -9.95
C ALA A 686 12.14 -14.07 -9.08
N ARG A 687 12.12 -12.80 -8.66
CA ARG A 687 13.17 -12.18 -7.86
C ARG A 687 12.58 -11.05 -7.03
N MET A 688 11.92 -11.43 -5.93
CA MET A 688 11.32 -10.44 -5.02
C MET A 688 12.38 -9.63 -4.29
N SER A 689 13.53 -10.24 -4.00
CA SER A 689 14.70 -9.58 -3.39
C SER A 689 15.12 -8.35 -4.18
N PRO A 690 15.57 -7.27 -3.53
CA PRO A 690 16.01 -6.05 -4.20
C PRO A 690 17.29 -6.21 -5.03
N THR A 691 17.87 -7.42 -5.07
CA THR A 691 19.21 -7.66 -5.62
C THR A 691 19.19 -8.39 -6.95
N GLY A 692 20.06 -7.94 -7.87
CA GLY A 692 20.26 -8.56 -9.19
C GLY A 692 19.26 -8.12 -10.26
N PRO A 693 19.56 -8.41 -11.54
CA PRO A 693 18.73 -8.00 -12.67
C PRO A 693 17.43 -8.82 -12.75
N ARG A 694 16.38 -8.18 -13.26
CA ARG A 694 15.09 -8.77 -13.61
C ARG A 694 14.95 -8.79 -15.13
N ALA A 695 15.22 -9.95 -15.70
CA ALA A 695 15.02 -10.15 -17.13
C ALA A 695 13.53 -10.37 -17.41
N LEU A 696 12.98 -9.59 -18.33
CA LEU A 696 11.65 -9.86 -18.88
C LEU A 696 11.74 -11.13 -19.74
N ARG A 697 10.80 -12.05 -19.52
CA ARG A 697 10.75 -13.32 -20.23
C ARG A 697 10.14 -13.17 -21.62
N ASP A 698 10.94 -13.46 -22.65
CA ASP A 698 10.48 -13.49 -24.04
C ASP A 698 9.72 -14.77 -24.38
N ASP A 699 9.93 -15.85 -23.61
CA ASP A 699 9.21 -17.10 -23.77
C ASP A 699 7.77 -17.03 -23.28
N ILE A 700 7.34 -15.99 -22.56
CA ILE A 700 5.92 -15.73 -22.25
C ILE A 700 5.22 -15.26 -23.53
N GLN A 701 4.38 -16.15 -24.08
CA GLN A 701 3.65 -15.96 -25.33
C GLN A 701 2.13 -15.94 -25.14
N TYR A 702 1.63 -16.57 -24.08
CA TYR A 702 0.20 -16.54 -23.74
C TYR A 702 -0.01 -16.36 -22.24
N VAL A 703 -1.23 -15.98 -21.91
CA VAL A 703 -1.75 -15.83 -20.56
C VAL A 703 -3.06 -16.59 -20.47
N ARG A 704 -3.28 -17.34 -19.39
CA ARG A 704 -4.49 -18.17 -19.18
C ARG A 704 -5.15 -17.78 -17.85
N PRO A 705 -6.39 -17.23 -17.89
CA PRO A 705 -7.22 -17.10 -16.70
C PRO A 705 -7.70 -18.47 -16.22
N LEU A 706 -7.51 -18.76 -14.94
CA LEU A 706 -7.90 -19.99 -14.27
C LEU A 706 -8.88 -19.70 -13.13
N VAL A 707 -9.89 -20.54 -12.98
CA VAL A 707 -10.90 -20.43 -11.92
C VAL A 707 -11.05 -21.76 -11.19
N PRO A 708 -11.19 -21.80 -9.86
CA PRO A 708 -11.45 -23.02 -9.12
C PRO A 708 -12.75 -23.69 -9.53
N VAL A 709 -12.74 -25.02 -9.63
CA VAL A 709 -13.88 -25.79 -10.10
C VAL A 709 -15.13 -25.57 -9.25
N ALA A 710 -14.99 -25.56 -7.92
CA ALA A 710 -16.10 -25.32 -7.01
C ALA A 710 -16.72 -23.92 -7.19
N SER A 711 -15.88 -22.89 -7.29
CA SER A 711 -16.36 -21.50 -7.44
C SER A 711 -17.09 -21.25 -8.76
N LEU A 712 -16.64 -21.84 -9.86
CA LEU A 712 -17.35 -21.73 -11.13
C LEU A 712 -18.66 -22.53 -11.10
N ALA A 713 -18.65 -23.72 -10.50
CA ALA A 713 -19.83 -24.58 -10.42
C ALA A 713 -20.95 -23.92 -9.60
N ASP A 714 -20.60 -23.21 -8.52
CA ASP A 714 -21.53 -22.37 -7.76
C ASP A 714 -22.16 -21.27 -8.62
N LEU A 715 -21.33 -20.56 -9.41
CA LEU A 715 -21.80 -19.52 -10.33
C LEU A 715 -22.77 -20.07 -11.40
N LEU A 716 -22.50 -21.28 -11.90
CA LEU A 716 -23.32 -21.97 -12.90
C LEU A 716 -24.57 -22.64 -12.32
N GLY A 717 -24.78 -22.57 -11.00
CA GLY A 717 -25.94 -23.18 -10.34
C GLY A 717 -25.85 -24.69 -10.16
N THR A 718 -24.64 -25.26 -10.22
CA THR A 718 -24.33 -26.68 -10.01
C THR A 718 -23.28 -26.86 -8.91
N PRO A 719 -23.56 -26.44 -7.66
CA PRO A 719 -22.56 -26.39 -6.59
C PRO A 719 -21.90 -27.75 -6.36
N LEU A 720 -20.57 -27.74 -6.19
CA LEU A 720 -19.77 -28.95 -5.97
C LEU A 720 -19.21 -28.97 -4.55
N THR A 721 -19.61 -29.97 -3.77
CA THR A 721 -19.03 -30.18 -2.44
C THR A 721 -17.67 -30.87 -2.56
N VAL A 722 -16.61 -30.17 -2.15
CA VAL A 722 -15.26 -30.75 -2.05
C VAL A 722 -15.10 -31.46 -0.71
N THR A 723 -14.76 -32.75 -0.70
CA THR A 723 -14.57 -33.50 0.55
C THR A 723 -13.19 -34.10 0.58
N ALA A 724 -12.50 -33.96 1.71
CA ALA A 724 -11.24 -34.66 1.94
C ALA A 724 -11.45 -36.18 1.92
N VAL A 725 -10.49 -36.90 1.34
CA VAL A 725 -10.44 -38.36 1.28
C VAL A 725 -9.39 -38.84 2.30
N PRO A 726 -9.72 -39.79 3.19
CA PRO A 726 -8.76 -40.30 4.16
C PRO A 726 -7.55 -40.94 3.47
N PRO A 727 -6.31 -40.72 3.95
CA PRO A 727 -5.11 -41.23 3.28
C PRO A 727 -5.16 -42.75 3.09
N GLU A 728 -5.60 -43.50 4.09
CA GLU A 728 -5.75 -44.96 4.07
C GLU A 728 -6.70 -45.49 3.00
N GLU A 729 -7.56 -44.64 2.42
CA GLU A 729 -8.50 -45.01 1.36
C GLU A 729 -7.91 -44.83 -0.05
N THR A 730 -6.67 -44.34 -0.15
CA THR A 730 -5.88 -44.25 -1.39
C THR A 730 -4.73 -45.25 -1.39
N LEU A 731 -4.32 -45.74 -2.56
CA LEU A 731 -3.31 -46.79 -2.71
C LEU A 731 -1.96 -46.43 -2.09
N ASP A 732 -1.52 -45.18 -2.28
CA ASP A 732 -0.23 -44.67 -1.83
C ASP A 732 -0.34 -43.69 -0.65
N ARG A 733 -1.47 -43.69 0.07
CA ARG A 733 -1.70 -42.91 1.30
C ARG A 733 -1.53 -41.40 1.16
N HIS A 734 -2.17 -40.84 0.14
CA HIS A 734 -2.12 -39.41 -0.14
C HIS A 734 -2.73 -38.58 1.00
N PRO A 735 -1.94 -37.69 1.64
CA PRO A 735 -2.38 -36.97 2.84
C PRO A 735 -3.43 -35.88 2.59
N HIS A 736 -3.61 -35.46 1.33
CA HIS A 736 -4.41 -34.28 0.96
C HIS A 736 -5.35 -34.58 -0.23
N ALA A 737 -5.75 -35.83 -0.38
CA ALA A 737 -6.66 -36.23 -1.44
C ALA A 737 -8.08 -35.66 -1.18
N THR A 738 -8.80 -35.39 -2.26
CA THR A 738 -10.20 -34.95 -2.24
C THR A 738 -11.01 -35.74 -3.25
N ASN A 739 -12.33 -35.77 -3.10
CA ASN A 739 -13.22 -36.40 -4.08
C ASN A 739 -13.06 -35.87 -5.53
N LEU A 740 -12.39 -34.73 -5.74
CA LEU A 740 -12.14 -34.17 -7.06
C LEU A 740 -10.71 -34.40 -7.59
N SER A 741 -9.72 -34.58 -6.71
CA SER A 741 -8.31 -34.76 -7.08
C SER A 741 -7.44 -35.30 -5.94
N ILE A 742 -6.41 -36.08 -6.29
CA ILE A 742 -5.33 -36.53 -5.37
C ILE A 742 -4.19 -35.52 -5.27
N SER A 743 -4.09 -34.57 -6.20
CA SER A 743 -2.91 -33.70 -6.35
C SER A 743 -2.57 -32.84 -5.12
N GLY A 744 -3.49 -32.69 -4.17
CA GLY A 744 -3.37 -31.76 -3.05
C GLY A 744 -3.65 -30.31 -3.48
N ARG A 745 -4.31 -30.11 -4.62
CA ARG A 745 -4.68 -28.80 -5.16
C ARG A 745 -6.12 -28.84 -5.66
N MET A 746 -6.85 -27.74 -5.47
CA MET A 746 -8.18 -27.57 -6.02
C MET A 746 -8.11 -27.61 -7.56
N PRO A 747 -8.90 -28.47 -8.22
CA PRO A 747 -9.06 -28.46 -9.67
C PRO A 747 -9.46 -27.10 -10.21
N LEU A 748 -9.00 -26.79 -11.42
CA LEU A 748 -9.19 -25.50 -12.08
C LEU A 748 -9.85 -25.67 -13.45
N PHE A 749 -10.69 -24.72 -13.82
CA PHE A 749 -11.11 -24.48 -15.19
C PHE A 749 -10.20 -23.46 -15.88
N ALA A 750 -10.07 -23.57 -17.19
CA ALA A 750 -9.45 -22.54 -18.02
C ALA A 750 -10.43 -22.00 -19.04
N ALA A 751 -10.50 -20.68 -19.18
CA ALA A 751 -11.34 -20.05 -20.19
C ALA A 751 -10.70 -20.10 -21.57
N ILE A 752 -9.67 -19.27 -21.75
CA ILE A 752 -9.01 -19.02 -23.03
C ILE A 752 -7.53 -18.74 -22.79
N GLU A 753 -6.72 -18.99 -23.80
CA GLU A 753 -5.30 -18.67 -23.78
C GLU A 753 -5.06 -17.47 -24.68
N ILE A 754 -4.59 -16.39 -24.07
CA ILE A 754 -4.60 -15.06 -24.62
C ILE A 754 -3.17 -14.60 -24.89
N PRO A 755 -2.80 -14.18 -26.11
CA PRO A 755 -1.53 -13.51 -26.31
C PRO A 755 -1.58 -12.12 -25.63
N PRO A 756 -0.61 -11.76 -24.76
CA PRO A 756 -0.52 -10.40 -24.25
C PRO A 756 -0.18 -9.43 -25.40
N ALA A 757 -0.49 -8.16 -25.22
CA ALA A 757 -0.08 -7.12 -26.15
C ALA A 757 1.45 -7.03 -26.26
N PRO A 758 2.01 -6.41 -27.32
CA PRO A 758 3.47 -6.28 -27.49
C PRO A 758 4.21 -5.61 -26.33
N ASP A 759 3.53 -4.72 -25.59
CA ASP A 759 4.04 -4.07 -24.37
C ASP A 759 3.91 -4.93 -23.10
N GLY A 760 3.37 -6.15 -23.23
CA GLY A 760 3.13 -7.08 -22.13
C GLY A 760 1.85 -6.81 -21.35
N SER A 761 0.99 -5.89 -21.81
CA SER A 761 -0.30 -5.62 -21.19
C SER A 761 -1.39 -6.62 -21.59
N LEU A 762 -2.44 -6.72 -20.77
CA LEU A 762 -3.60 -7.59 -20.96
C LEU A 762 -4.85 -6.90 -20.42
N ALA A 763 -5.95 -6.95 -21.17
CA ALA A 763 -7.28 -6.55 -20.70
C ALA A 763 -8.33 -7.59 -21.10
N ALA A 764 -9.08 -8.09 -20.11
CA ALA A 764 -10.13 -9.08 -20.33
C ALA A 764 -11.32 -8.85 -19.40
N ASP A 765 -12.53 -8.99 -19.94
CA ASP A 765 -13.74 -9.08 -19.12
C ASP A 765 -13.84 -10.50 -18.56
N ILE A 766 -13.90 -10.64 -17.23
CA ILE A 766 -13.93 -11.91 -16.50
C ILE A 766 -15.19 -11.99 -15.62
N PRO A 767 -15.63 -13.19 -15.20
CA PRO A 767 -16.81 -13.34 -14.36
C PRO A 767 -16.67 -12.55 -13.05
N ALA A 768 -17.71 -11.81 -12.70
CA ALA A 768 -17.75 -11.06 -11.44
C ALA A 768 -17.95 -12.02 -10.26
N LYS A 769 -17.42 -11.65 -9.08
CA LYS A 769 -17.57 -12.41 -7.82
C LYS A 769 -16.99 -13.84 -7.89
N VAL A 770 -16.02 -14.05 -8.77
CA VAL A 770 -15.33 -15.32 -8.95
C VAL A 770 -13.81 -15.11 -8.85
N PRO A 771 -13.10 -15.96 -8.07
CA PRO A 771 -11.64 -15.92 -8.03
C PRO A 771 -11.06 -16.35 -9.37
N VAL A 772 -10.21 -15.48 -9.94
CA VAL A 772 -9.46 -15.72 -11.17
C VAL A 772 -7.98 -15.61 -10.85
N ARG A 773 -7.19 -16.61 -11.25
CA ARG A 773 -5.74 -16.56 -11.27
C ARG A 773 -5.23 -16.42 -12.69
N VAL A 774 -4.15 -15.69 -12.88
CA VAL A 774 -3.51 -15.49 -14.18
C VAL A 774 -2.24 -16.33 -14.24
N THR A 775 -2.12 -17.23 -15.23
CA THR A 775 -0.89 -18.00 -15.47
C THR A 775 -0.26 -17.65 -16.80
N THR A 776 1.07 -17.66 -16.84
CA THR A 776 1.87 -17.34 -18.03
C THR A 776 2.32 -18.62 -18.73
N LEU A 777 2.19 -18.65 -20.05
CA LEU A 777 2.46 -19.82 -20.89
C LEU A 777 3.45 -19.51 -22.00
N ASP A 778 4.15 -20.54 -22.45
CA ASP A 778 5.03 -20.48 -23.60
C ASP A 778 4.33 -20.72 -24.95
N ALA A 779 5.12 -20.72 -26.03
CA ALA A 779 4.62 -21.00 -27.38
C ALA A 779 3.99 -22.42 -27.52
N GLU A 780 4.38 -23.36 -26.67
CA GLU A 780 3.86 -24.74 -26.63
C GLU A 780 2.68 -24.91 -25.65
N ARG A 781 2.16 -23.79 -25.11
CA ARG A 781 1.02 -23.71 -24.17
C ARG A 781 1.29 -24.36 -22.80
N MET A 782 2.57 -24.47 -22.41
CA MET A 782 2.98 -24.93 -21.08
C MET A 782 3.28 -23.76 -20.15
N VAL A 783 2.96 -23.91 -18.87
CA VAL A 783 3.23 -22.93 -17.81
C VAL A 783 4.73 -22.61 -17.71
N VAL A 784 5.11 -21.32 -17.73
CA VAL A 784 6.49 -20.83 -17.61
C VAL A 784 6.60 -19.57 -16.78
N GLY A 785 7.70 -19.42 -16.04
CA GLY A 785 7.95 -18.28 -15.15
C GLY A 785 7.49 -18.52 -13.72
N ALA A 786 7.76 -17.57 -12.83
CA ALA A 786 7.53 -17.70 -11.39
C ALA A 786 6.05 -17.82 -10.96
N GLN A 787 5.12 -17.60 -11.90
CA GLN A 787 3.67 -17.59 -11.74
C GLN A 787 3.13 -16.58 -10.72
N GLN A 788 2.04 -15.92 -11.10
CA GLN A 788 1.27 -15.11 -10.15
C GLN A 788 0.39 -16.05 -9.32
N HIS A 789 0.87 -16.47 -8.16
CA HIS A 789 0.09 -17.27 -7.20
C HIS A 789 -1.04 -16.45 -6.53
N GLN A 790 -1.46 -15.32 -7.10
CA GLN A 790 -2.47 -14.42 -6.55
C GLN A 790 -3.85 -14.67 -7.18
N TRP A 791 -4.88 -14.71 -6.34
CA TRP A 791 -6.27 -14.73 -6.76
C TRP A 791 -6.78 -13.29 -6.87
N TYR A 792 -7.34 -12.96 -8.03
CA TYR A 792 -8.04 -11.72 -8.28
C TYR A 792 -9.55 -11.98 -8.25
N ALA A 793 -10.33 -11.00 -7.83
CA ALA A 793 -11.77 -11.01 -7.98
C ALA A 793 -12.21 -9.62 -8.42
N VAL A 794 -13.18 -9.56 -9.33
CA VAL A 794 -13.77 -8.31 -9.80
C VAL A 794 -15.25 -8.27 -9.46
N LEU A 795 -15.76 -7.07 -9.24
CA LEU A 795 -17.16 -6.81 -8.97
C LEU A 795 -17.91 -6.42 -10.27
N PRO A 796 -19.25 -6.49 -10.29
CA PRO A 796 -20.03 -6.22 -11.50
C PRO A 796 -19.78 -4.81 -12.08
N GLY A 797 -19.31 -4.74 -13.32
CA GLY A 797 -18.98 -3.48 -13.99
C GLY A 797 -17.72 -2.78 -13.47
N GLU A 798 -17.01 -3.39 -12.51
CA GLU A 798 -15.76 -2.86 -12.00
C GLU A 798 -14.67 -2.89 -13.07
N ARG A 799 -13.78 -1.90 -13.03
CA ARG A 799 -12.50 -1.94 -13.73
C ARG A 799 -11.37 -2.10 -12.73
N PHE A 800 -10.77 -3.28 -12.67
CA PHE A 800 -9.76 -3.69 -11.70
C PHE A 800 -8.34 -3.60 -12.31
N PRO A 801 -7.52 -2.59 -11.94
CA PRO A 801 -6.17 -2.44 -12.46
C PRO A 801 -5.17 -3.29 -11.66
N VAL A 802 -4.22 -3.94 -12.35
CA VAL A 802 -3.12 -4.68 -11.73
C VAL A 802 -1.83 -4.46 -12.52
N GLY A 803 -0.70 -4.60 -11.84
CA GLY A 803 0.61 -4.65 -12.46
C GLY A 803 1.12 -3.28 -12.90
N ILE A 804 2.26 -3.28 -13.57
CA ILE A 804 2.99 -2.08 -13.91
C ILE A 804 3.74 -2.21 -15.24
N PRO A 805 3.72 -1.19 -16.11
CA PRO A 805 4.49 -1.25 -17.35
C PRO A 805 5.98 -0.93 -17.09
N PRO A 806 6.91 -1.45 -17.93
CA PRO A 806 8.36 -1.31 -17.76
C PRO A 806 8.83 0.13 -17.50
N GLU A 807 8.27 1.11 -18.20
CA GLU A 807 8.66 2.53 -18.13
C GLU A 807 8.31 3.18 -16.79
N SER A 808 7.32 2.64 -16.06
CA SER A 808 6.92 3.13 -14.74
C SER A 808 7.58 2.36 -13.60
N PHE A 809 8.26 1.25 -13.87
CA PHE A 809 8.81 0.37 -12.85
C PHE A 809 9.80 1.08 -11.92
N SER A 810 10.76 1.82 -12.48
CA SER A 810 11.77 2.53 -11.67
C SER A 810 11.14 3.49 -10.69
N ALA A 811 10.08 4.18 -11.12
CA ALA A 811 9.30 5.06 -10.27
C ALA A 811 8.66 4.26 -9.13
N ARG A 812 7.87 3.24 -9.48
CA ARG A 812 6.82 2.61 -8.65
C ARG A 812 7.24 1.39 -7.84
N CYS A 813 8.30 0.69 -8.25
CA CYS A 813 8.64 -0.63 -7.72
C CYS A 813 10.13 -0.76 -7.36
N ALA A 814 11.02 0.00 -8.02
CA ALA A 814 12.47 -0.15 -7.80
C ALA A 814 12.95 0.30 -6.41
N GLY A 815 12.16 1.08 -5.67
CA GLY A 815 12.47 1.37 -4.27
C GLY A 815 12.51 0.10 -3.40
N CYS A 816 11.62 -0.86 -3.66
CA CYS A 816 11.53 -2.13 -2.92
C CYS A 816 12.18 -3.30 -3.65
N HIS A 817 12.23 -3.25 -4.98
CA HIS A 817 12.71 -4.35 -5.79
C HIS A 817 14.09 -4.03 -6.39
N GLY A 818 14.64 -2.82 -6.28
CA GLY A 818 15.84 -2.45 -7.02
C GLY A 818 15.57 -2.35 -8.52
N ALA A 819 16.57 -1.93 -9.31
CA ALA A 819 16.37 -1.67 -10.74
C ALA A 819 16.14 -2.95 -11.56
N MET A 820 15.36 -2.87 -12.65
CA MET A 820 15.18 -4.01 -13.56
C MET A 820 16.49 -4.47 -14.20
N ASP A 821 17.39 -3.54 -14.53
CA ASP A 821 18.68 -3.87 -15.14
C ASP A 821 19.78 -4.21 -14.12
N GLY A 822 19.46 -4.21 -12.81
CA GLY A 822 20.40 -4.46 -11.73
C GLY A 822 21.40 -3.32 -11.46
N ARG A 823 21.31 -2.18 -12.16
CA ARG A 823 22.19 -1.01 -11.91
C ARG A 823 21.56 -0.06 -10.91
N LYS A 824 22.25 0.23 -9.80
CA LYS A 824 21.76 1.12 -8.74
C LYS A 824 21.39 2.52 -9.23
N GLU A 825 22.07 3.02 -10.27
CA GLU A 825 21.82 4.34 -10.85
C GLU A 825 20.47 4.39 -11.58
N SER A 826 19.98 3.26 -12.07
CA SER A 826 18.68 3.14 -12.76
C SER A 826 17.49 3.22 -11.80
N VAL A 827 17.72 3.06 -10.48
CA VAL A 827 16.72 3.35 -9.43
C VAL A 827 16.47 4.86 -9.31
N LEU A 828 17.46 5.69 -9.66
CA LEU A 828 17.43 7.15 -9.50
C LEU A 828 16.85 7.89 -10.73
N GLN A 829 16.26 7.17 -11.69
CA GLN A 829 15.58 7.84 -12.81
C GLN A 829 14.46 8.75 -12.26
N PRO A 830 14.28 9.96 -12.83
CA PRO A 830 13.36 10.96 -12.30
C PRO A 830 11.92 10.47 -12.45
N ALA A 831 11.41 9.84 -11.40
CA ALA A 831 10.01 9.56 -11.22
C ALA A 831 9.70 9.39 -9.73
N VAL A 832 8.47 9.77 -9.39
CA VAL A 832 7.95 10.13 -8.06
C VAL A 832 8.26 9.10 -6.98
N ASP A 833 8.64 9.61 -5.81
CA ASP A 833 9.05 8.86 -4.61
C ASP A 833 7.93 7.94 -4.09
N VAL A 834 8.01 6.65 -4.38
CA VAL A 834 7.04 5.64 -3.93
C VAL A 834 7.18 5.27 -2.48
N VAL A 835 8.38 5.40 -1.95
CA VAL A 835 8.73 4.74 -0.70
C VAL A 835 8.05 5.44 0.49
N THR A 836 7.61 6.70 0.30
CA THR A 836 6.77 7.41 1.28
C THR A 836 5.40 7.84 0.76
N GLN A 837 5.17 7.98 -0.56
CA GLN A 837 3.95 8.56 -1.14
C GLN A 837 3.44 9.85 -0.43
N ALA A 838 4.30 10.57 0.31
CA ALA A 838 4.02 11.92 0.80
C ALA A 838 3.83 12.94 -0.35
N SER A 839 3.93 12.46 -1.59
CA SER A 839 3.63 13.14 -2.84
C SER A 839 2.30 12.66 -3.44
N VAL A 840 1.17 12.90 -2.77
CA VAL A 840 -0.05 13.25 -3.51
C VAL A 840 0.25 14.58 -4.22
N THR A 841 0.92 14.49 -5.35
CA THR A 841 1.02 15.60 -6.28
C THR A 841 -0.20 15.52 -7.17
N ALA A 842 -1.09 16.52 -7.04
CA ALA A 842 -2.24 16.73 -7.91
C ALA A 842 -1.81 17.15 -9.34
N GLY A 843 -0.73 16.58 -9.87
CA GLY A 843 -0.06 16.99 -11.10
C GLY A 843 0.35 15.80 -11.97
N LEU A 844 -0.54 15.47 -12.91
CA LEU A 844 -0.20 14.99 -14.25
C LEU A 844 0.30 13.55 -14.40
N TYR A 845 -0.68 12.64 -14.42
CA TYR A 845 -0.80 11.66 -15.49
C TYR A 845 -0.86 12.38 -16.85
N VAL A 846 0.23 12.37 -17.61
CA VAL A 846 0.17 12.57 -19.07
C VAL A 846 1.10 11.54 -19.72
N ASP A 847 0.54 10.85 -20.72
CA ASP A 847 1.12 9.81 -21.58
C ASP A 847 1.08 8.34 -21.12
N SER A 848 0.29 8.01 -20.11
CA SER A 848 -0.37 6.69 -19.99
C SER A 848 -1.74 6.87 -19.35
N ASP A 849 -2.66 7.45 -20.13
CA ASP A 849 -4.04 7.67 -19.71
C ASP A 849 -4.70 6.32 -19.44
N ARG A 850 -4.89 5.99 -18.16
CA ARG A 850 -5.69 4.83 -17.75
C ARG A 850 -7.10 4.89 -18.35
N ARG A 851 -7.62 6.02 -18.86
CA ARG A 851 -8.94 6.09 -19.51
C ARG A 851 -8.92 5.73 -21.01
N ARG A 852 -7.75 5.58 -21.64
CA ARG A 852 -7.70 5.09 -23.02
C ARG A 852 -8.05 3.59 -23.05
N PRO A 853 -9.06 3.17 -23.82
CA PRO A 853 -9.45 1.77 -23.90
C PRO A 853 -8.29 0.96 -24.49
N ILE A 854 -7.77 -0.01 -23.73
CA ILE A 854 -7.28 -1.24 -24.34
C ILE A 854 -8.55 -1.95 -24.76
N ASP A 855 -8.72 -2.21 -26.05
CA ASP A 855 -9.89 -2.95 -26.52
C ASP A 855 -9.93 -4.30 -25.79
N PRO A 856 -11.02 -4.58 -25.04
CA PRO A 856 -11.10 -5.81 -24.28
C PRO A 856 -11.09 -6.98 -25.25
N LEU A 857 -10.42 -8.04 -24.86
CA LEU A 857 -10.62 -9.33 -25.50
C LEU A 857 -12.08 -9.78 -25.30
N PRO A 858 -12.61 -10.66 -26.16
CA PRO A 858 -13.97 -11.18 -26.01
C PRO A 858 -14.24 -11.62 -24.57
N ALA A 859 -15.43 -11.30 -24.07
CA ALA A 859 -15.80 -11.59 -22.69
C ALA A 859 -15.56 -13.06 -22.37
N VAL A 860 -14.80 -13.31 -21.31
CA VAL A 860 -14.60 -14.64 -20.75
C VAL A 860 -15.84 -14.97 -19.94
N THR A 861 -16.86 -15.50 -20.61
CA THR A 861 -18.10 -15.91 -19.94
C THR A 861 -17.87 -17.23 -19.20
N PRO A 862 -18.68 -17.54 -18.16
CA PRO A 862 -18.59 -18.80 -17.43
C PRO A 862 -18.61 -20.05 -18.33
N GLU A 863 -19.31 -20.00 -19.46
CA GLU A 863 -19.43 -21.12 -20.42
C GLU A 863 -18.18 -21.31 -21.28
N ALA A 864 -17.29 -20.31 -21.34
CA ALA A 864 -16.02 -20.42 -22.06
C ALA A 864 -15.00 -21.28 -21.30
N PHE A 865 -15.23 -21.55 -20.01
CA PHE A 865 -14.34 -22.33 -19.16
C PHE A 865 -14.46 -23.83 -19.41
N VAL A 866 -13.34 -24.45 -19.77
CA VAL A 866 -13.23 -25.89 -20.04
C VAL A 866 -12.46 -26.55 -18.91
N LEU A 867 -12.99 -27.67 -18.40
CA LEU A 867 -12.28 -28.58 -17.52
C LEU A 867 -11.56 -29.64 -18.35
N VAL A 868 -10.34 -29.96 -17.96
CA VAL A 868 -9.66 -31.17 -18.43
C VAL A 868 -9.51 -32.10 -17.24
N ASP A 869 -10.28 -33.19 -17.24
CA ASP A 869 -10.28 -34.18 -16.18
C ASP A 869 -9.79 -35.54 -16.65
N PHE A 870 -9.42 -36.37 -15.69
CA PHE A 870 -8.85 -37.66 -15.98
C PHE A 870 -9.86 -38.60 -16.67
N ARG A 871 -11.08 -38.73 -16.16
CA ARG A 871 -12.04 -39.73 -16.65
C ARG A 871 -12.57 -39.42 -18.04
N ALA A 872 -12.89 -38.17 -18.34
CA ALA A 872 -13.47 -37.78 -19.61
C ALA A 872 -12.42 -37.55 -20.70
N ASN A 873 -11.22 -37.08 -20.34
CA ASN A 873 -10.22 -36.65 -21.33
C ASN A 873 -8.97 -37.53 -21.37
N VAL A 874 -8.41 -37.91 -20.21
CA VAL A 874 -7.10 -38.60 -20.16
C VAL A 874 -7.24 -40.11 -20.25
N GLN A 875 -8.16 -40.70 -19.48
CA GLN A 875 -8.40 -42.14 -19.37
C GLN A 875 -8.68 -42.79 -20.75
N PRO A 876 -9.50 -42.20 -21.65
CA PRO A 876 -9.70 -42.76 -22.99
C PRO A 876 -8.42 -42.83 -23.83
N ILE A 877 -7.52 -41.84 -23.68
CA ILE A 877 -6.21 -41.83 -24.36
C ILE A 877 -5.32 -42.93 -23.76
N VAL A 878 -5.30 -43.06 -22.43
CA VAL A 878 -4.55 -44.10 -21.72
C VAL A 878 -5.02 -45.50 -22.13
N GLU A 879 -6.33 -45.73 -22.19
CA GLU A 879 -6.93 -47.01 -22.57
C GLU A 879 -6.60 -47.40 -24.01
N SER A 880 -6.65 -46.44 -24.95
CA SER A 880 -6.37 -46.71 -26.35
C SER A 880 -4.89 -46.89 -26.67
N LYS A 881 -4.00 -46.07 -26.08
CA LYS A 881 -2.59 -45.97 -26.52
C LYS A 881 -1.55 -46.45 -25.52
N CYS A 882 -1.90 -46.67 -24.25
CA CYS A 882 -0.92 -47.03 -23.21
C CYS A 882 -1.15 -48.44 -22.65
N LEU A 883 -2.40 -48.92 -22.61
CA LEU A 883 -2.79 -50.12 -21.89
C LEU A 883 -2.08 -51.39 -22.36
N SER A 884 -1.76 -51.51 -23.65
CA SER A 884 -1.12 -52.70 -24.22
C SER A 884 0.25 -53.02 -23.60
N CYS A 885 0.96 -52.01 -23.09
CA CYS A 885 2.29 -52.17 -22.46
C CYS A 885 2.26 -51.94 -20.96
N HIS A 886 1.29 -51.17 -20.46
CA HIS A 886 1.17 -50.76 -19.05
C HIS A 886 0.08 -51.53 -18.29
N SER A 887 -0.14 -52.81 -18.64
CA SER A 887 -1.06 -53.72 -17.97
C SER A 887 -0.42 -55.09 -17.71
N GLY A 888 -1.15 -55.99 -17.05
CA GLY A 888 -0.71 -57.36 -16.77
C GLY A 888 0.24 -57.48 -15.57
N ALA A 889 0.85 -58.67 -15.40
CA ALA A 889 1.64 -59.00 -14.21
C ALA A 889 3.00 -58.27 -14.13
N THR A 890 3.54 -57.84 -15.27
CA THR A 890 4.82 -57.12 -15.37
C THR A 890 4.67 -55.89 -16.29
N PRO A 891 3.95 -54.86 -15.83
CA PRO A 891 3.70 -53.68 -16.65
C PRO A 891 5.00 -52.92 -16.94
N ALA A 892 5.12 -52.38 -18.16
CA ALA A 892 6.29 -51.61 -18.56
C ALA A 892 6.54 -50.44 -17.59
N GLY A 893 7.81 -50.24 -17.21
CA GLY A 893 8.21 -49.20 -16.25
C GLY A 893 7.61 -49.36 -14.85
N GLY A 894 7.01 -50.52 -14.52
CA GLY A 894 6.31 -50.73 -13.24
C GLY A 894 5.07 -49.84 -13.07
N LEU A 895 4.51 -49.33 -14.17
CA LEU A 895 3.39 -48.40 -14.17
C LEU A 895 2.12 -49.10 -14.67
N THR A 896 1.12 -49.26 -13.80
CA THR A 896 -0.14 -49.94 -14.12
C THR A 896 -1.21 -48.91 -14.49
N LEU A 897 -1.70 -48.96 -15.73
CA LEU A 897 -2.62 -47.95 -16.28
C LEU A 897 -4.02 -48.49 -16.60
N THR A 898 -4.49 -49.46 -15.82
CA THR A 898 -5.83 -50.04 -15.96
C THR A 898 -6.92 -49.09 -15.45
N SER A 899 -8.12 -49.14 -16.04
CA SER A 899 -9.31 -48.42 -15.56
C SER A 899 -10.05 -49.13 -14.43
N GLU A 900 -9.39 -50.10 -13.76
CA GLU A 900 -9.94 -50.78 -12.59
C GLU A 900 -10.23 -49.76 -11.48
N PRO A 901 -11.46 -49.74 -10.91
CA PRO A 901 -11.79 -48.84 -9.82
C PRO A 901 -10.96 -49.13 -8.56
N THR A 902 -10.55 -48.07 -7.88
CA THR A 902 -10.07 -48.11 -6.49
C THR A 902 -11.20 -47.66 -5.57
N THR A 903 -10.93 -47.34 -4.29
CA THR A 903 -11.95 -46.83 -3.36
C THR A 903 -12.62 -45.55 -3.88
N HIS A 904 -11.83 -44.63 -4.43
CA HIS A 904 -12.29 -43.30 -4.89
C HIS A 904 -11.95 -42.96 -6.34
N TYR A 905 -11.01 -43.70 -6.96
CA TYR A 905 -10.43 -43.34 -8.26
C TYR A 905 -10.31 -44.55 -9.20
N THR A 906 -9.39 -44.50 -10.17
CA THR A 906 -8.96 -45.66 -10.95
C THR A 906 -7.49 -45.98 -10.68
N ARG A 907 -7.09 -47.23 -10.95
CA ARG A 907 -5.71 -47.68 -10.81
C ARG A 907 -4.74 -46.85 -11.66
N ALA A 908 -5.14 -46.45 -12.88
CA ALA A 908 -4.38 -45.58 -13.74
C ALA A 908 -4.14 -44.19 -13.14
N TYR A 909 -5.17 -43.57 -12.59
CA TYR A 909 -5.09 -42.23 -12.00
C TYR A 909 -4.10 -42.21 -10.82
N GLU A 910 -4.28 -43.12 -9.87
CA GLU A 910 -3.41 -43.21 -8.70
C GLU A 910 -1.97 -43.60 -9.07
N SER A 911 -1.78 -44.46 -10.08
CA SER A 911 -0.43 -44.84 -10.52
C SER A 911 0.35 -43.69 -11.17
N LEU A 912 -0.32 -42.81 -11.91
CA LEU A 912 0.30 -41.61 -12.50
C LEU A 912 0.62 -40.55 -11.45
N LEU A 913 -0.22 -40.44 -10.43
CA LEU A 913 -0.05 -39.55 -9.29
C LEU A 913 0.64 -40.22 -8.11
N ARG A 914 1.46 -41.25 -8.34
CA ARG A 914 2.21 -41.90 -7.26
C ARG A 914 3.19 -40.91 -6.61
N PRO A 915 3.29 -40.84 -5.26
CA PRO A 915 4.30 -40.02 -4.59
C PRO A 915 5.73 -40.45 -4.98
N GLY A 916 6.63 -39.48 -5.10
CA GLY A 916 8.02 -39.77 -5.46
C GLY A 916 8.87 -38.51 -5.63
N ALA A 917 10.18 -38.68 -5.78
CA ALA A 917 11.11 -37.57 -6.00
C ALA A 917 11.30 -37.22 -7.49
N GLY A 918 10.49 -37.83 -8.37
CA GLY A 918 10.57 -37.66 -9.81
C GLY A 918 10.02 -36.32 -10.35
N SER A 919 9.51 -35.44 -9.48
CA SER A 919 9.07 -34.09 -9.78
C SER A 919 9.21 -33.17 -8.55
N PRO A 920 9.28 -31.83 -8.73
CA PRO A 920 9.38 -30.88 -7.63
C PRO A 920 8.20 -30.94 -6.65
N GLY A 921 6.98 -31.20 -7.13
CA GLY A 921 5.79 -31.31 -6.28
C GLY A 921 5.58 -32.64 -5.57
N GLY A 922 6.62 -33.48 -5.48
CA GLY A 922 6.58 -34.69 -4.64
C GLY A 922 5.88 -35.90 -5.27
N TYR A 923 5.79 -35.93 -6.60
CA TYR A 923 5.21 -37.04 -7.37
C TYR A 923 6.23 -37.67 -8.32
N GLU A 924 6.05 -38.93 -8.67
CA GLU A 924 7.02 -39.70 -9.44
C GLU A 924 7.02 -39.39 -10.94
N TYR A 925 5.84 -39.14 -11.55
CA TYR A 925 5.70 -38.98 -13.00
C TYR A 925 5.17 -37.62 -13.43
N VAL A 926 4.38 -36.98 -12.58
CA VAL A 926 3.58 -35.80 -12.90
C VAL A 926 3.70 -34.80 -11.77
N ASP A 927 4.14 -33.58 -12.04
CA ASP A 927 4.18 -32.50 -11.06
C ASP A 927 2.79 -31.87 -10.83
N ALA A 928 1.90 -32.64 -10.21
CA ALA A 928 0.50 -32.23 -10.03
C ALA A 928 0.34 -31.13 -8.94
N ALA A 929 1.15 -31.17 -7.88
CA ALA A 929 1.11 -30.15 -6.82
C ALA A 929 1.70 -28.82 -7.30
N GLY A 930 2.83 -28.84 -8.02
CA GLY A 930 3.37 -27.63 -8.66
C GLY A 930 2.47 -27.14 -9.80
N GLY A 931 1.77 -28.05 -10.47
CA GLY A 931 1.00 -27.78 -11.68
C GLY A 931 1.93 -27.43 -12.85
N LEU A 932 3.07 -28.10 -12.95
CA LEU A 932 4.10 -27.85 -13.97
C LEU A 932 4.22 -29.05 -14.90
N ALA A 933 3.57 -28.98 -16.06
CA ALA A 933 3.72 -30.01 -17.09
C ALA A 933 5.19 -30.17 -17.52
N ARG A 934 5.98 -29.09 -17.54
CA ARG A 934 7.39 -29.10 -17.94
C ARG A 934 8.30 -29.85 -16.97
N ALA A 935 7.95 -29.82 -15.68
CA ALA A 935 8.66 -30.55 -14.63
C ALA A 935 8.13 -32.00 -14.46
N SER A 936 7.20 -32.42 -15.31
CA SER A 936 6.60 -33.74 -15.29
C SER A 936 7.34 -34.67 -16.26
N TYR A 937 7.98 -35.71 -15.73
CA TYR A 937 8.66 -36.70 -16.56
C TYR A 937 7.75 -37.38 -17.60
N LEU A 938 6.46 -37.53 -17.27
CA LEU A 938 5.47 -38.03 -18.23
C LEU A 938 5.46 -37.15 -19.50
N VAL A 939 5.48 -35.83 -19.37
CA VAL A 939 5.40 -34.91 -20.50
C VAL A 939 6.67 -34.96 -21.35
N GLU A 940 7.84 -35.05 -20.73
CA GLU A 940 9.11 -35.25 -21.44
C GLU A 940 9.11 -36.56 -22.22
N LYS A 941 8.58 -37.64 -21.62
CA LYS A 941 8.41 -38.94 -22.28
C LYS A 941 7.51 -38.84 -23.50
N LEU A 942 6.34 -38.21 -23.36
CA LEU A 942 5.36 -38.03 -24.43
C LEU A 942 5.86 -37.13 -25.56
N ARG A 943 6.76 -36.19 -25.26
CA ARG A 943 7.36 -35.26 -26.23
C ARG A 943 8.71 -35.73 -26.78
N ASP A 944 9.29 -36.79 -26.22
CA ASP A 944 10.62 -37.29 -26.57
C ASP A 944 11.71 -36.20 -26.48
N ARG A 945 11.63 -35.35 -25.45
CA ARG A 945 12.51 -34.19 -25.25
C ARG A 945 12.68 -33.88 -23.76
N GLU A 946 13.92 -33.64 -23.35
CA GLU A 946 14.25 -33.13 -22.01
C GLU A 946 13.64 -31.72 -21.80
N LEU A 947 13.04 -31.50 -20.63
CA LEU A 947 12.47 -30.24 -20.19
C LEU A 947 13.05 -29.88 -18.81
N GLU A 948 12.23 -29.96 -17.75
CA GLU A 948 12.56 -29.51 -16.40
C GLU A 948 12.35 -30.62 -15.36
N ALA A 949 12.11 -31.87 -15.77
CA ALA A 949 11.98 -32.96 -14.82
C ALA A 949 13.32 -33.22 -14.12
N PRO A 950 13.33 -33.53 -12.80
CA PRO A 950 14.57 -33.80 -12.05
C PRO A 950 15.40 -34.99 -12.54
N ARG A 951 14.84 -35.85 -13.40
CA ARG A 951 15.47 -37.09 -13.85
C ARG A 951 15.63 -37.10 -15.37
N ALA A 952 16.74 -37.66 -15.83
CA ALA A 952 17.04 -37.76 -17.25
C ALA A 952 16.04 -38.64 -18.02
N LEU A 953 15.75 -38.24 -19.25
CA LEU A 953 14.96 -38.97 -20.22
C LEU A 953 15.73 -40.20 -20.71
N THR A 954 15.24 -41.38 -20.35
CA THR A 954 15.94 -42.65 -20.61
C THR A 954 15.50 -43.38 -21.89
N GLN A 955 14.35 -43.00 -22.47
CA GLN A 955 13.72 -43.70 -23.60
C GLN A 955 12.52 -42.90 -24.14
N LYS A 956 12.27 -42.93 -25.45
CA LYS A 956 11.05 -42.43 -26.10
C LYS A 956 9.78 -43.20 -25.68
N CYS A 957 8.69 -42.49 -25.42
CA CYS A 957 7.36 -43.06 -25.23
C CYS A 957 6.30 -42.30 -26.04
N PRO A 958 5.50 -42.95 -26.89
CA PRO A 958 5.46 -44.38 -27.17
C PRO A 958 6.70 -44.87 -27.95
N PRO A 959 7.16 -46.12 -27.75
CA PRO A 959 8.32 -46.66 -28.46
C PRO A 959 8.09 -46.71 -29.97
N ALA A 960 9.18 -46.81 -30.75
CA ALA A 960 9.08 -46.94 -32.20
C ALA A 960 8.21 -48.14 -32.59
N GLY A 961 7.20 -47.91 -33.45
CA GLY A 961 6.24 -48.92 -33.88
C GLY A 961 4.94 -48.98 -33.06
N ALA A 962 4.84 -48.27 -31.93
CA ALA A 962 3.58 -48.05 -31.22
C ALA A 962 2.83 -46.83 -31.77
N GLU A 963 1.51 -46.81 -31.60
CA GLU A 963 0.65 -45.69 -31.99
C GLU A 963 1.08 -44.41 -31.25
N GLN A 964 1.36 -43.35 -32.00
CA GLN A 964 1.85 -42.10 -31.44
C GLN A 964 0.69 -41.22 -30.95
N LEU A 965 0.96 -40.39 -29.93
CA LEU A 965 0.03 -39.35 -29.51
C LEU A 965 0.07 -38.19 -30.51
N THR A 966 -1.10 -37.62 -30.77
CA THR A 966 -1.28 -36.36 -31.46
C THR A 966 -0.87 -35.20 -30.56
N ALA A 967 -0.62 -34.03 -31.15
CA ALA A 967 -0.32 -32.81 -30.38
C ALA A 967 -1.45 -32.45 -29.40
N GLU A 968 -2.71 -32.66 -29.78
CA GLU A 968 -3.88 -32.37 -28.92
C GLU A 968 -3.98 -33.34 -27.73
N GLU A 969 -3.66 -34.62 -27.93
CA GLU A 969 -3.61 -35.59 -26.83
C GLU A 969 -2.50 -35.24 -25.84
N ILE A 970 -1.30 -34.86 -26.32
CA ILE A 970 -0.22 -34.39 -25.45
C ILE A 970 -0.64 -33.11 -24.70
N LEU A 971 -1.29 -32.17 -25.39
CA LEU A 971 -1.82 -30.95 -24.77
C LEU A 971 -2.89 -31.26 -23.73
N THR A 972 -3.68 -32.32 -23.92
CA THR A 972 -4.66 -32.80 -22.93
C THR A 972 -3.97 -33.25 -21.64
N PHE A 973 -2.87 -34.03 -21.73
CA PHE A 973 -2.06 -34.35 -20.55
C PHE A 973 -1.46 -33.08 -19.92
N THR A 974 -0.87 -32.19 -20.73
CA THR A 974 -0.32 -30.91 -20.24
C THR A 974 -1.36 -30.12 -19.45
N ARG A 975 -2.55 -29.89 -20.01
CA ARG A 975 -3.63 -29.13 -19.37
C ARG A 975 -4.17 -29.84 -18.13
N TRP A 976 -4.38 -31.16 -18.19
CA TRP A 976 -4.81 -31.93 -17.03
C TRP A 976 -3.90 -31.71 -15.83
N ILE A 977 -2.57 -31.79 -16.03
CA ILE A 977 -1.57 -31.57 -14.98
C ILE A 977 -1.64 -30.14 -14.44
N GLU A 978 -1.61 -29.14 -15.33
CA GLU A 978 -1.58 -27.72 -14.96
C GLU A 978 -2.90 -27.24 -14.33
N PHE A 979 -4.02 -27.94 -14.58
CA PHE A 979 -5.34 -27.65 -14.00
C PHE A 979 -5.57 -28.35 -12.66
N GLY A 980 -4.53 -28.93 -12.07
CA GLY A 980 -4.60 -29.59 -10.76
C GLY A 980 -4.89 -31.08 -10.81
N ALA A 981 -4.71 -31.72 -11.98
CA ALA A 981 -4.84 -33.15 -12.21
C ALA A 981 -6.20 -33.72 -11.74
N ALA A 982 -7.31 -33.06 -12.12
CA ALA A 982 -8.66 -33.45 -11.71
C ALA A 982 -9.03 -34.88 -12.14
N TYR A 983 -9.89 -35.56 -11.38
CA TYR A 983 -10.35 -36.92 -11.69
C TYR A 983 -11.72 -36.99 -12.43
N VAL A 984 -12.56 -35.97 -12.33
CA VAL A 984 -14.03 -36.11 -12.32
C VAL A 984 -14.72 -36.33 -13.69
N GLY A 985 -15.47 -37.43 -13.85
CA GLY A 985 -16.28 -37.73 -15.04
C GLY A 985 -17.79 -37.47 -14.86
N LYS A 986 -18.29 -36.47 -15.63
CA LYS A 986 -19.60 -35.77 -15.66
C LYS A 986 -20.05 -35.09 -14.34
N PRO A 987 -20.44 -33.79 -14.38
CA PRO A 987 -21.09 -33.12 -13.24
C PRO A 987 -22.47 -33.69 -12.94
#